data_AF-A0A1E5L795-F1
#
_entry.id   AF-A0A1E5L795-F1
#
_cell.length_a   1.000
_cell.length_b   1.000
_cell.length_c   1.000
_cell.angle_alpha   90.00
_cell.angle_beta   90.00
_cell.angle_gamma   90.00
#
_symmetry.space_group_name_H-M   'P 1'
#
loop_
_entity.id
_entity.type
_entity.pdbx_description
1 polymer ?
#
loop_
_entity_poly.entity_id
_entity_poly.type
_entity_poly.pdbx_seq_one_letter_code
_entity_poly.pdbx_strand_id
1 'polypeptide(L)'
;MVFFKRFLLYIVGSLVTIVQFISGYFFSIIGSIINFLIGASIVVVISIGSLVVGAGLIFDISQKTDILIFIYHIIGIDNPNDSLSIELITKSSTFIGVIASISFTIYLFAFKEQKSFSVSSVNNISKHLVSLIFIVMCIVTIALGFFMENLMLQKNISIKNSSIETLLAKETKRKIEFLVSSNPGLSENDIKSEIEKRKMLIRENYVTLYYFIAYSIWSTFFLISIISTLVFLINIVNMLNLRWQFKQYIHLLNIELGILPLISKVKIFKPIRVYTYDSIHYYFECVYQMLLFCLNNNMYKLYKISSNKLFNIILSIYIEKKKRLYDNYTYAVLNNVDSEEFKLLNKAILRNQISLTLYHCDKYQIEEMTNCIDVIFDIYPKEATIDLRVIYLNSIYELSMMLLKKDIIRFEPFLTRLEKINKEDSISIYELLLTQSLLKNDINTICSVTYSLAKNSTSNGVNINNNNYPTNSIQNGIANQYTQLEIFTLLKTLLKSIELLSHSMSGFLIKFLISNFKSDKLILALSMFNIENVVSSVRENQDLICNIDYQNKIIDGTFHFNSETFDYSCSRLKFLLLGQQLYINRMNLQPNNNPVEFVNLAVNESYCEHLFEGIKNNKEKYGLEFLNDNSFLQRYKEILLQSL
;
A
#
# COMPACT_ATOMS: atom_id res chain seq x y z
N MET A 1 12.59 -43.96 7.11
CA MET A 1 13.28 -43.22 8.20
C MET A 1 13.47 -41.72 7.89
N VAL A 2 13.98 -41.34 6.70
CA VAL A 2 14.17 -39.92 6.31
C VAL A 2 12.87 -39.12 6.28
N PHE A 3 11.79 -39.72 5.78
CA PHE A 3 10.45 -39.11 5.74
C PHE A 3 9.91 -38.80 7.15
N PHE A 4 10.02 -39.75 8.07
CA PHE A 4 9.58 -39.58 9.46
C PHE A 4 10.40 -38.51 10.20
N LYS A 5 11.71 -38.45 9.96
CA LYS A 5 12.58 -37.39 10.52
C LYS A 5 12.18 -36.00 10.02
N ARG A 6 11.89 -35.87 8.71
CA ARG A 6 11.42 -34.60 8.12
C ARG A 6 10.05 -34.21 8.68
N PHE A 7 9.11 -35.15 8.75
CA PHE A 7 7.77 -34.94 9.32
C PHE A 7 7.83 -34.49 10.78
N LEU A 8 8.65 -35.13 11.62
CA LEU A 8 8.85 -34.73 13.01
C LEU A 8 9.47 -33.33 13.12
N LEU A 9 10.45 -33.01 12.25
CA LEU A 9 11.08 -31.69 12.21
C LEU A 9 10.08 -30.59 11.80
N TYR A 10 9.14 -30.90 10.89
CA TYR A 10 8.08 -29.99 10.50
C TYR A 10 7.05 -29.76 11.61
N ILE A 11 6.65 -30.82 12.32
CA ILE A 11 5.74 -30.68 13.46
C ILE A 11 6.41 -29.85 14.55
N VAL A 12 7.64 -30.16 14.93
CA VAL A 12 8.37 -29.43 15.97
C VAL A 12 8.63 -27.97 15.54
N GLY A 13 9.04 -27.71 14.29
CA GLY A 13 9.25 -26.36 13.78
C GLY A 13 7.96 -25.52 13.71
N SER A 14 6.83 -26.14 13.34
CA SER A 14 5.52 -25.50 13.31
C SER A 14 5.01 -25.21 14.72
N LEU A 15 5.20 -26.14 15.66
CA LEU A 15 4.86 -25.94 17.07
C LEU A 15 5.71 -24.84 17.69
N VAL A 16 7.01 -24.79 17.38
CA VAL A 16 7.92 -23.73 17.87
C VAL A 16 7.53 -22.37 17.31
N THR A 17 7.16 -22.26 16.03
CA THR A 17 6.74 -20.98 15.43
C THR A 17 5.35 -20.54 15.91
N ILE A 18 4.41 -21.46 16.11
CA ILE A 18 3.11 -21.17 16.77
C ILE A 18 3.35 -20.70 18.20
N VAL A 19 4.20 -21.41 18.94
CA VAL A 19 4.54 -21.03 20.32
C VAL A 19 5.29 -19.71 20.32
N GLN A 20 6.13 -19.38 19.33
CA GLN A 20 6.82 -18.08 19.23
C GLN A 20 5.92 -16.94 18.79
N PHE A 21 4.94 -17.17 17.93
CA PHE A 21 3.98 -16.16 17.50
C PHE A 21 2.92 -15.92 18.57
N ILE A 22 2.33 -17.00 19.12
CA ILE A 22 1.43 -16.92 20.26
C ILE A 22 2.21 -16.33 21.43
N SER A 23 3.41 -16.79 21.76
CA SER A 23 4.17 -16.16 22.84
C SER A 23 4.61 -14.73 22.49
N GLY A 24 4.90 -14.35 21.25
CA GLY A 24 5.24 -12.97 20.89
C GLY A 24 4.06 -12.02 21.01
N TYR A 25 2.90 -12.42 20.48
CA TYR A 25 1.65 -11.66 20.55
C TYR A 25 1.08 -11.68 21.97
N PHE A 26 1.13 -12.83 22.64
CA PHE A 26 0.80 -12.98 24.06
C PHE A 26 1.78 -12.17 24.89
N PHE A 27 3.11 -12.28 24.79
CA PHE A 27 4.09 -11.43 25.51
C PHE A 27 4.03 -9.95 25.13
N SER A 28 3.49 -9.57 23.98
CA SER A 28 3.27 -8.15 23.64
C SER A 28 1.97 -7.63 24.27
N ILE A 29 0.87 -8.40 24.19
CA ILE A 29 -0.40 -8.08 24.84
C ILE A 29 -0.26 -8.20 26.35
N ILE A 30 0.23 -9.32 26.86
CA ILE A 30 0.74 -9.51 28.21
C ILE A 30 1.83 -8.52 28.51
N GLY A 31 2.68 -8.06 27.60
CA GLY A 31 3.68 -7.03 27.91
C GLY A 31 3.03 -5.67 28.18
N SER A 32 2.06 -5.28 27.36
CA SER A 32 1.25 -4.07 27.58
C SER A 32 0.29 -4.21 28.75
N ILE A 33 -0.34 -5.37 28.91
CA ILE A 33 -1.23 -5.71 30.01
C ILE A 33 -0.43 -5.92 31.29
N ILE A 34 0.78 -6.48 31.28
CA ILE A 34 1.69 -6.59 32.43
C ILE A 34 2.28 -5.23 32.71
N ASN A 35 2.68 -4.40 31.75
CA ASN A 35 3.15 -3.05 32.09
C ASN A 35 2.01 -2.18 32.61
N PHE A 36 0.79 -2.35 32.08
CA PHE A 36 -0.41 -1.71 32.59
C PHE A 36 -0.86 -2.30 33.93
N LEU A 37 -0.80 -3.61 34.12
CA LEU A 37 -1.11 -4.31 35.37
C LEU A 37 0.03 -4.20 36.37
N ILE A 38 1.27 -3.91 35.99
CA ILE A 38 2.42 -3.60 36.87
C ILE A 38 2.28 -2.15 37.27
N GLY A 39 1.97 -1.22 36.36
CA GLY A 39 1.63 0.15 36.73
C GLY A 39 0.40 0.17 37.65
N ALA A 40 -0.68 -0.50 37.24
CA ALA A 40 -1.90 -0.61 38.01
C ALA A 40 -1.74 -1.50 39.25
N SER A 41 -0.90 -2.54 39.27
CA SER A 41 -0.61 -3.32 40.48
C SER A 41 0.38 -2.62 41.38
N ILE A 42 1.27 -1.76 40.91
CA ILE A 42 2.07 -0.89 41.78
C ILE A 42 1.13 0.12 42.42
N VAL A 43 0.23 0.75 41.65
CA VAL A 43 -0.80 1.65 42.19
C VAL A 43 -1.72 0.89 43.14
N VAL A 44 -2.21 -0.29 42.77
CA VAL A 44 -3.09 -1.14 43.58
C VAL A 44 -2.34 -1.77 44.75
N VAL A 45 -1.05 -2.06 44.70
CA VAL A 45 -0.23 -2.52 45.83
C VAL A 45 0.11 -1.37 46.76
N ILE A 46 0.26 -0.14 46.25
CA ILE A 46 0.33 1.07 47.08
C ILE A 46 -1.03 1.34 47.73
N SER A 47 -2.14 1.09 47.02
CA SER A 47 -3.52 1.31 47.50
C SER A 47 -4.02 0.22 48.42
N ILE A 48 -3.70 -1.04 48.13
CA ILE A 48 -3.91 -2.21 48.99
C ILE A 48 -2.91 -2.14 50.12
N GLY A 49 -1.69 -1.67 49.91
CA GLY A 49 -0.73 -1.37 50.97
C GLY A 49 -1.28 -0.33 51.93
N SER A 50 -1.87 0.77 51.43
CA SER A 50 -2.52 1.77 52.26
C SER A 50 -3.84 1.27 52.88
N LEU A 51 -4.58 0.39 52.21
CA LEU A 51 -5.78 -0.29 52.72
C LEU A 51 -5.48 -1.42 53.71
N VAL A 52 -4.38 -2.15 53.59
CA VAL A 52 -3.93 -3.25 54.46
C VAL A 52 -3.17 -2.70 55.65
N VAL A 53 -2.42 -1.60 55.48
CA VAL A 53 -2.03 -0.76 56.60
C VAL A 53 -3.32 -0.25 57.27
N GLY A 54 -4.24 0.37 56.54
CA GLY A 54 -5.54 0.81 57.06
C GLY A 54 -6.38 -0.27 57.75
N ALA A 55 -6.38 -1.52 57.25
CA ALA A 55 -7.18 -2.63 57.77
C ALA A 55 -6.45 -3.47 58.83
N GLY A 56 -5.12 -3.56 58.76
CA GLY A 56 -4.28 -4.07 59.85
C GLY A 56 -4.39 -3.18 61.09
N LEU A 57 -4.67 -1.89 60.90
CA LEU A 57 -5.03 -0.94 61.95
C LEU A 57 -6.46 -1.16 62.50
N ILE A 58 -7.36 -1.78 61.74
CA ILE A 58 -8.70 -2.22 62.20
C ILE A 58 -8.65 -3.50 63.03
N PHE A 59 -7.61 -4.32 62.91
CA PHE A 59 -7.47 -5.54 63.74
C PHE A 59 -6.67 -5.32 65.04
N ASP A 60 -6.04 -4.14 65.20
CA ASP A 60 -5.23 -3.76 66.37
C ASP A 60 -5.54 -2.30 66.79
N ILE A 61 -6.85 -1.99 66.92
CA ILE A 61 -7.48 -0.65 66.90
C ILE A 61 -6.99 0.34 67.98
N SER A 62 -6.28 -0.09 69.01
CA SER A 62 -5.99 0.82 70.14
C SER A 62 -4.67 1.57 70.06
N GLN A 63 -3.67 1.09 69.31
CA GLN A 63 -2.30 1.62 69.43
C GLN A 63 -1.69 2.16 68.14
N LYS A 64 -2.33 1.93 66.99
CA LYS A 64 -1.74 2.28 65.69
C LYS A 64 -2.61 3.18 64.81
N THR A 65 -3.86 3.49 65.21
CA THR A 65 -4.66 4.58 64.62
C THR A 65 -3.90 5.90 64.64
N ASP A 66 -3.05 6.08 65.65
CA ASP A 66 -2.22 7.27 65.83
C ASP A 66 -1.21 7.45 64.70
N ILE A 67 -0.72 6.39 64.06
CA ILE A 67 0.26 6.51 62.95
C ILE A 67 -0.43 7.02 61.68
N LEU A 68 -1.65 6.54 61.39
CA LEU A 68 -2.42 7.05 60.25
C LEU A 68 -2.84 8.51 60.46
N ILE A 69 -3.34 8.82 61.66
CA ILE A 69 -3.67 10.20 62.05
C ILE A 69 -2.42 11.07 61.98
N PHE A 70 -1.26 10.58 62.42
CA PHE A 70 0.02 11.28 62.35
C PHE A 70 0.48 11.54 60.92
N ILE A 71 0.38 10.56 60.01
CA ILE A 71 0.71 10.76 58.58
C ILE A 71 -0.20 11.83 57.98
N TYR A 72 -1.48 11.84 58.34
CA TYR A 72 -2.44 12.85 57.87
C TYR A 72 -2.17 14.23 58.46
N HIS A 73 -1.82 14.30 59.74
CA HIS A 73 -1.43 15.54 60.39
C HIS A 73 -0.13 16.10 59.77
N ILE A 74 0.80 15.24 59.34
CA ILE A 74 1.98 15.63 58.53
C ILE A 74 1.57 16.19 57.16
N ILE A 75 0.56 15.59 56.52
CA ILE A 75 0.02 16.07 55.23
C ILE A 75 -0.87 17.32 55.42
N GLY A 76 -1.17 17.69 56.66
CA GLY A 76 -2.00 18.86 57.02
C GLY A 76 -3.50 18.62 56.88
N ILE A 77 -3.95 17.36 56.99
CA ILE A 77 -5.36 16.99 56.96
C ILE A 77 -5.77 16.57 58.38
N ASP A 78 -6.26 17.54 59.15
CA ASP A 78 -6.59 17.32 60.57
C ASP A 78 -7.98 16.68 60.75
N ASN A 79 -8.83 16.77 59.72
CA ASN A 79 -10.16 16.14 59.69
C ASN A 79 -10.48 15.70 58.24
N PRO A 80 -11.08 14.52 58.01
CA PRO A 80 -11.55 14.13 56.68
C PRO A 80 -12.50 15.15 56.03
N ASN A 81 -13.21 15.96 56.84
CA ASN A 81 -14.07 17.05 56.36
C ASN A 81 -13.37 18.41 56.35
N ASP A 82 -12.04 18.43 56.40
CA ASP A 82 -11.32 19.68 56.31
C ASP A 82 -11.54 20.33 54.94
N SER A 83 -11.73 21.63 54.97
CA SER A 83 -11.85 22.53 53.83
C SER A 83 -10.79 22.25 52.75
N LEU A 84 -9.55 21.94 53.16
CA LEU A 84 -8.44 21.63 52.26
C LEU A 84 -8.68 20.36 51.44
N SER A 85 -9.20 19.29 52.04
CA SER A 85 -9.45 18.02 51.33
C SER A 85 -10.57 18.17 50.32
N ILE A 86 -11.66 18.84 50.72
CA ILE A 86 -12.78 19.14 49.83
C ILE A 86 -12.31 20.04 48.68
N GLU A 87 -11.55 21.08 48.98
CA GLU A 87 -10.99 22.00 47.97
C GLU A 87 -10.06 21.25 47.01
N LEU A 88 -9.21 20.35 47.49
CA LEU A 88 -8.30 19.56 46.67
C LEU A 88 -9.08 18.61 45.74
N ILE A 89 -10.08 17.89 46.23
CA ILE A 89 -10.94 17.02 45.42
C ILE A 89 -11.67 17.82 44.35
N THR A 90 -12.25 18.95 44.75
CA THR A 90 -13.01 19.83 43.87
C THR A 90 -12.12 20.44 42.77
N LYS A 91 -10.97 21.01 43.14
CA LYS A 91 -9.99 21.58 42.19
C LYS A 91 -9.38 20.52 41.28
N SER A 92 -9.10 19.34 41.80
CA SER A 92 -8.54 18.23 41.02
C SER A 92 -9.54 17.65 40.02
N SER A 93 -10.80 17.48 40.43
CA SER A 93 -11.87 16.98 39.57
C SER A 93 -12.23 18.00 38.47
N THR A 94 -12.28 19.28 38.83
CA THR A 94 -12.47 20.37 37.85
C THR A 94 -11.27 20.47 36.89
N PHE A 95 -10.04 20.33 37.37
CA PHE A 95 -8.84 20.28 36.54
C PHE A 95 -8.88 19.13 35.52
N ILE A 96 -9.26 17.92 35.92
CA ILE A 96 -9.47 16.80 34.99
C ILE A 96 -10.56 17.13 33.98
N GLY A 97 -11.69 17.72 34.41
CA GLY A 97 -12.76 18.14 33.50
C GLY A 97 -12.26 19.12 32.42
N VAL A 98 -11.46 20.11 32.82
CA VAL A 98 -10.84 21.07 31.90
C VAL A 98 -9.87 20.38 30.94
N ILE A 99 -8.96 19.56 31.44
CA ILE A 99 -8.00 18.85 30.58
C ILE A 99 -8.70 17.88 29.64
N ALA A 100 -9.73 17.17 30.11
CA ALA A 100 -10.51 16.26 29.28
C ALA A 100 -11.16 17.00 28.11
N SER A 101 -11.77 18.16 28.37
CA SER A 101 -12.37 19.02 27.34
C SER A 101 -11.34 19.52 26.32
N ILE A 102 -10.19 20.01 26.78
CA ILE A 102 -9.09 20.48 25.91
C ILE A 102 -8.55 19.32 25.09
N SER A 103 -8.25 18.18 25.72
CA SER A 103 -7.67 17.01 25.07
C SER A 103 -8.62 16.42 24.02
N PHE A 104 -9.92 16.40 24.30
CA PHE A 104 -10.94 15.99 23.32
C PHE A 104 -11.00 16.94 22.13
N THR A 105 -10.91 18.24 22.36
CA THR A 105 -10.85 19.25 21.29
C THR A 105 -9.62 19.03 20.40
N ILE A 106 -8.43 18.88 21.00
CA ILE A 106 -7.19 18.59 20.28
C ILE A 106 -7.31 17.25 19.53
N TYR A 107 -7.94 16.24 20.12
CA TYR A 107 -8.19 14.96 19.46
C TYR A 107 -9.07 15.10 18.22
N LEU A 108 -10.16 15.88 18.28
CA LEU A 108 -11.01 16.12 17.12
C LEU A 108 -10.25 16.82 15.98
N PHE A 109 -9.38 17.77 16.30
CA PHE A 109 -8.51 18.39 15.32
C PHE A 109 -7.49 17.40 14.76
N ALA A 110 -6.81 16.64 15.61
CA ALA A 110 -5.83 15.64 15.20
C ALA A 110 -6.47 14.52 14.38
N PHE A 111 -7.70 14.14 14.68
CA PHE A 111 -8.49 13.18 13.92
C PHE A 111 -8.85 13.71 12.53
N LYS A 112 -9.30 14.97 12.44
CA LYS A 112 -9.55 15.63 11.15
C LYS A 112 -8.28 15.74 10.32
N GLU A 113 -7.17 16.11 10.94
CA GLU A 113 -5.87 16.23 10.28
C GLU A 113 -5.32 14.86 9.85
N GLN A 114 -5.44 13.84 10.70
CA GLN A 114 -5.04 12.49 10.31
C GLN A 114 -5.88 11.96 9.14
N LYS A 115 -7.18 12.27 9.11
CA LYS A 115 -8.05 11.93 7.97
C LYS A 115 -7.60 12.64 6.68
N SER A 116 -7.02 13.83 6.77
CA SER A 116 -6.45 14.53 5.61
C SER A 116 -5.14 13.88 5.14
N PHE A 117 -4.33 13.35 6.07
CA PHE A 117 -3.09 12.61 5.74
C PHE A 117 -3.36 11.29 5.04
N SER A 118 -4.26 10.49 5.61
CA SER A 118 -4.66 9.19 5.08
C SER A 118 -6.00 8.79 5.70
N VAL A 119 -7.02 8.68 4.85
CA VAL A 119 -8.37 8.24 5.23
C VAL A 119 -8.34 6.81 5.78
N SER A 120 -7.51 5.94 5.19
CA SER A 120 -7.37 4.56 5.70
C SER A 120 -6.76 4.55 7.10
N SER A 121 -5.77 5.40 7.38
CA SER A 121 -5.09 5.44 8.69
C SER A 121 -6.02 5.72 9.89
N VAL A 122 -7.22 6.25 9.64
CA VAL A 122 -8.24 6.57 10.63
C VAL A 122 -8.84 5.30 11.24
N ASN A 123 -8.94 4.19 10.49
CA ASN A 123 -9.61 2.97 10.95
C ASN A 123 -8.79 2.12 11.93
N ASN A 124 -7.68 2.65 12.45
CA ASN A 124 -6.83 1.91 13.38
C ASN A 124 -7.49 1.84 14.78
N ILE A 125 -8.14 0.70 15.08
CA ILE A 125 -8.87 0.42 16.32
C ILE A 125 -8.03 0.71 17.58
N SER A 126 -6.72 0.41 17.55
CA SER A 126 -5.84 0.60 18.69
C SER A 126 -5.79 2.06 19.17
N LYS A 127 -5.85 3.02 18.24
CA LYS A 127 -5.84 4.46 18.53
C LYS A 127 -7.14 4.91 19.19
N HIS A 128 -8.27 4.36 18.73
CA HIS A 128 -9.58 4.64 19.29
C HIS A 128 -9.75 4.04 20.68
N LEU A 129 -9.18 2.85 20.92
CA LEU A 129 -9.22 2.21 22.23
C LEU A 129 -8.54 3.05 23.31
N VAL A 130 -7.37 3.63 23.03
CA VAL A 130 -6.67 4.50 23.99
C VAL A 130 -7.50 5.76 24.29
N SER A 131 -8.12 6.36 23.28
CA SER A 131 -9.03 7.50 23.46
C SER A 131 -10.23 7.14 24.34
N LEU A 132 -10.83 5.98 24.10
CA LEU A 132 -11.97 5.49 24.88
C LEU A 132 -11.59 5.21 26.33
N ILE A 133 -10.45 4.56 26.58
CA ILE A 133 -9.94 4.32 27.93
C ILE A 133 -9.72 5.64 28.66
N PHE A 134 -9.11 6.62 28.01
CA PHE A 134 -8.90 7.96 28.57
C PHE A 134 -10.24 8.62 28.96
N ILE A 135 -11.22 8.64 28.06
CA ILE A 135 -12.54 9.24 28.32
C ILE A 135 -13.24 8.56 29.50
N VAL A 136 -13.25 7.22 29.53
CA VAL A 136 -13.86 6.44 30.62
C VAL A 136 -13.18 6.76 31.95
N MET A 137 -11.86 6.81 31.99
CA MET A 137 -11.11 7.12 33.22
C MET A 137 -11.41 8.53 33.72
N CYS A 138 -11.46 9.54 32.85
CA CYS A 138 -11.82 10.90 33.26
C CYS A 138 -13.23 10.98 33.83
N ILE A 139 -14.22 10.34 33.18
CA ILE A 139 -15.62 10.33 33.64
C ILE A 139 -15.72 9.67 35.02
N VAL A 140 -15.10 8.50 35.20
CA VAL A 140 -15.12 7.77 36.48
C VAL A 140 -14.48 8.62 37.58
N THR A 141 -13.33 9.25 37.32
CA THR A 141 -12.65 10.09 38.32
C THR A 141 -13.47 11.31 38.70
N ILE A 142 -14.11 11.99 37.74
CA ILE A 142 -14.97 13.16 38.02
C ILE A 142 -16.20 12.72 38.83
N ALA A 143 -16.85 11.62 38.44
CA ALA A 143 -18.02 11.10 39.15
C ALA A 143 -17.68 10.69 40.60
N LEU A 144 -16.54 10.03 40.81
CA LEU A 144 -16.03 9.72 42.15
C LEU A 144 -15.70 10.98 42.94
N GLY A 145 -15.12 12.00 42.31
CA GLY A 145 -14.82 13.29 42.95
C GLY A 145 -16.10 13.98 43.46
N PHE A 146 -17.14 14.03 42.62
CA PHE A 146 -18.45 14.59 42.99
C PHE A 146 -19.12 13.79 44.12
N PHE A 147 -19.02 12.46 44.06
CA PHE A 147 -19.54 11.60 45.12
C PHE A 147 -18.80 11.85 46.45
N MET A 148 -17.47 11.97 46.41
CA MET A 148 -16.65 12.25 47.58
C MET A 148 -16.91 13.63 48.18
N GLU A 149 -17.03 14.66 47.34
CA GLU A 149 -17.39 16.01 47.78
C GLU A 149 -18.74 16.00 48.50
N ASN A 150 -19.76 15.36 47.91
CA ASN A 150 -21.08 15.24 48.54
C ASN A 150 -21.05 14.45 49.85
N LEU A 151 -20.28 13.37 49.92
CA LEU A 151 -20.11 12.61 51.15
C LEU A 151 -19.47 13.46 52.26
N MET A 152 -18.42 14.22 51.96
CA MET A 152 -17.72 15.07 52.93
C MET A 152 -18.56 16.30 53.35
N LEU A 153 -19.35 16.87 52.44
CA LEU A 153 -20.24 18.00 52.72
C LEU A 153 -21.45 17.61 53.59
N GLN A 154 -21.84 16.33 53.60
CA GLN A 154 -22.84 15.81 54.54
C GLN A 154 -22.23 15.73 55.96
N LYS A 155 -22.04 16.91 56.57
CA LYS A 155 -21.48 17.13 57.92
C LYS A 155 -22.19 16.33 59.03
N ASN A 156 -23.39 15.84 58.74
CA ASN A 156 -24.26 15.06 59.63
C ASN A 156 -24.73 13.74 58.98
N ILE A 157 -23.84 12.94 58.39
CA ILE A 157 -24.18 11.52 58.26
C ILE A 157 -24.23 10.97 59.69
N SER A 158 -25.42 11.03 60.31
CA SER A 158 -25.72 10.18 61.43
C SER A 158 -25.66 8.77 60.88
N ILE A 159 -24.49 8.13 60.97
CA ILE A 159 -24.32 6.72 60.67
C ILE A 159 -25.16 5.95 61.69
N LYS A 160 -26.48 5.92 61.46
CA LYS A 160 -27.46 5.02 62.07
C LYS A 160 -27.35 3.67 61.34
N ASN A 161 -26.13 3.22 61.06
CA ASN A 161 -25.93 1.86 60.58
C ASN A 161 -26.04 0.95 61.79
N SER A 162 -27.17 0.24 61.87
CA SER A 162 -27.44 -0.77 62.89
C SER A 162 -26.32 -1.81 63.01
N SER A 163 -25.57 -2.07 61.93
CA SER A 163 -24.38 -2.93 61.92
C SER A 163 -23.18 -2.34 62.69
N ILE A 164 -22.95 -1.03 62.61
CA ILE A 164 -21.88 -0.35 63.35
C ILE A 164 -22.30 -0.18 64.81
N GLU A 165 -23.56 0.15 65.08
CA GLU A 165 -24.08 0.23 66.45
C GLU A 165 -24.03 -1.12 67.17
N THR A 166 -24.30 -2.24 66.49
CA THR A 166 -24.20 -3.59 67.07
C THR A 166 -22.75 -4.03 67.30
N LEU A 167 -21.82 -3.72 66.39
CA LEU A 167 -20.39 -3.97 66.59
C LEU A 167 -19.82 -3.12 67.75
N LEU A 168 -20.17 -1.83 67.79
CA LEU A 168 -19.81 -0.91 68.87
C LEU A 168 -20.36 -1.40 70.21
N ALA A 169 -21.62 -1.82 70.27
CA ALA A 169 -22.25 -2.35 71.48
C ALA A 169 -21.55 -3.63 71.98
N LYS A 170 -21.12 -4.51 71.07
CA LYS A 170 -20.40 -5.75 71.40
C LYS A 170 -19.00 -5.47 71.94
N GLU A 171 -18.26 -4.52 71.35
CA GLU A 171 -16.91 -4.17 71.78
C GLU A 171 -16.91 -3.35 73.08
N THR A 172 -17.83 -2.39 73.21
CA THR A 172 -18.02 -1.66 74.48
C THR A 172 -18.37 -2.61 75.61
N LYS A 173 -19.30 -3.56 75.41
CA LYS A 173 -19.64 -4.56 76.43
C LYS A 173 -18.42 -5.33 76.94
N ARG A 174 -17.56 -5.82 76.04
CA ARG A 174 -16.32 -6.55 76.41
C ARG A 174 -15.33 -5.68 77.21
N LYS A 175 -15.13 -4.42 76.81
CA LYS A 175 -14.22 -3.50 77.52
C LYS A 175 -14.79 -3.02 78.86
N ILE A 176 -16.11 -2.91 78.97
CA ILE A 176 -16.81 -2.60 80.24
C ILE A 176 -16.61 -3.74 81.24
N GLU A 177 -16.84 -4.99 80.80
CA GLU A 177 -16.61 -6.18 81.63
C GLU A 177 -15.15 -6.22 82.14
N PHE A 178 -14.19 -5.85 81.29
CA PHE A 178 -12.79 -5.72 81.70
C PHE A 178 -12.55 -4.58 82.70
N LEU A 179 -13.03 -3.36 82.43
CA LEU A 179 -12.81 -2.19 83.29
C LEU A 179 -13.42 -2.37 84.69
N VAL A 180 -14.64 -2.91 84.76
CA VAL A 180 -15.33 -3.23 86.02
C VAL A 180 -14.54 -4.27 86.83
N SER A 181 -13.94 -5.26 86.16
CA SER A 181 -13.10 -6.25 86.84
C SER A 181 -11.77 -5.70 87.34
N SER A 182 -11.20 -4.70 86.65
CA SER A 182 -9.88 -4.13 86.96
C SER A 182 -9.88 -3.00 88.00
N ASN A 183 -11.01 -2.29 88.19
CA ASN A 183 -11.12 -1.15 89.10
C ASN A 183 -12.44 -1.18 89.89
N PRO A 184 -12.52 -1.95 90.99
CA PRO A 184 -13.75 -2.15 91.76
C PRO A 184 -14.26 -0.91 92.54
N GLY A 185 -13.56 0.24 92.46
CA GLY A 185 -13.88 1.47 93.20
C GLY A 185 -14.42 2.64 92.36
N LEU A 186 -14.59 2.49 91.04
CA LEU A 186 -15.15 3.57 90.20
C LEU A 186 -16.67 3.68 90.36
N SER A 187 -17.21 4.90 90.39
CA SER A 187 -18.66 5.12 90.41
C SER A 187 -19.29 4.73 89.06
N GLU A 188 -20.53 4.24 89.09
CA GLU A 188 -21.28 3.86 87.87
C GLU A 188 -21.39 5.02 86.87
N ASN A 189 -21.45 6.26 87.36
CA ASN A 189 -21.55 7.46 86.54
C ASN A 189 -20.23 7.76 85.79
N ASP A 190 -19.08 7.51 86.43
CA ASP A 190 -17.77 7.68 85.80
C ASP A 190 -17.57 6.63 84.70
N ILE A 191 -18.03 5.41 84.94
CA ILE A 191 -18.01 4.32 83.95
C ILE A 191 -18.88 4.69 82.74
N LYS A 192 -20.11 5.20 82.95
CA LYS A 192 -20.99 5.66 81.86
C LYS A 192 -20.39 6.80 81.04
N SER A 193 -19.80 7.79 81.70
CA SER A 193 -19.13 8.92 81.03
C SER A 193 -17.96 8.45 80.17
N GLU A 194 -17.11 7.56 80.69
CA GLU A 194 -15.97 7.01 79.97
C GLU A 194 -16.40 6.12 78.78
N ILE A 195 -17.51 5.38 78.92
CA ILE A 195 -18.10 4.60 77.83
C ILE A 195 -18.58 5.51 76.70
N GLU A 196 -19.30 6.59 77.01
CA GLU A 196 -19.81 7.50 75.99
C GLU A 196 -18.67 8.23 75.26
N LYS A 197 -17.63 8.67 75.99
CA LYS A 197 -16.41 9.20 75.37
C LYS A 197 -15.74 8.21 74.41
N ARG A 198 -15.62 6.94 74.82
CA ARG A 198 -15.04 5.89 73.97
C ARG A 198 -15.90 5.54 72.77
N LYS A 199 -17.23 5.51 72.91
CA LYS A 199 -18.14 5.32 71.77
C LYS A 199 -18.02 6.44 70.76
N MET A 200 -17.94 7.68 71.25
CA MET A 200 -17.72 8.86 70.40
C MET A 200 -16.39 8.74 69.64
N LEU A 201 -15.30 8.39 70.33
CA LEU A 201 -13.98 8.22 69.72
C LEU A 201 -13.91 7.07 68.71
N ILE A 202 -14.52 5.91 69.00
CA ILE A 202 -14.55 4.79 68.06
C ILE A 202 -15.40 5.16 66.83
N ARG A 203 -16.53 5.85 67.02
CA ARG A 203 -17.36 6.32 65.91
C ARG A 203 -16.61 7.31 65.02
N GLU A 204 -15.91 8.28 65.61
CA GLU A 204 -15.05 9.22 64.88
C GLU A 204 -13.96 8.47 64.10
N ASN A 205 -13.31 7.47 64.70
CA ASN A 205 -12.28 6.66 64.02
C ASN A 205 -12.84 5.88 62.82
N TYR A 206 -14.01 5.26 62.92
CA TYR A 206 -14.62 4.54 61.79
C TYR A 206 -15.04 5.48 60.66
N VAL A 207 -15.58 6.66 61.00
CA VAL A 207 -15.93 7.69 60.01
C VAL A 207 -14.67 8.16 59.27
N THR A 208 -13.62 8.49 60.01
CA THR A 208 -12.32 8.89 59.46
C THR A 208 -11.72 7.83 58.55
N LEU A 209 -11.78 6.56 58.97
CA LEU A 209 -11.32 5.44 58.16
C LEU A 209 -12.13 5.24 56.87
N TYR A 210 -13.46 5.39 56.92
CA TYR A 210 -14.31 5.29 55.73
C TYR A 210 -13.94 6.37 54.70
N TYR A 211 -13.82 7.63 55.14
CA TYR A 211 -13.37 8.72 54.29
C TYR A 211 -11.96 8.50 53.77
N PHE A 212 -11.06 7.94 54.57
CA PHE A 212 -9.71 7.58 54.15
C PHE A 212 -9.69 6.58 53.00
N ILE A 213 -10.48 5.50 53.11
CA ILE A 213 -10.58 4.49 52.07
C ILE A 213 -11.13 5.12 50.79
N ALA A 214 -12.19 5.91 50.92
CA ALA A 214 -12.86 6.51 49.79
C ALA A 214 -11.98 7.58 49.09
N TYR A 215 -11.24 8.39 49.87
CA TYR A 215 -10.23 9.32 49.36
C TYR A 215 -9.07 8.61 48.67
N SER A 216 -8.58 7.49 49.24
CA SER A 216 -7.52 6.69 48.63
C SER A 216 -7.96 6.12 47.29
N ILE A 217 -9.17 5.55 47.21
CA ILE A 217 -9.74 5.07 45.95
C ILE A 217 -9.81 6.22 44.94
N TRP A 218 -10.40 7.36 45.31
CA TRP A 218 -10.48 8.52 44.41
C TRP A 218 -9.10 8.98 43.92
N SER A 219 -8.12 9.10 44.82
CA SER A 219 -6.75 9.53 44.52
C SER A 219 -6.08 8.60 43.51
N THR A 220 -6.35 7.29 43.57
CA THR A 220 -5.79 6.32 42.63
C THR A 220 -6.37 6.46 41.23
N PHE A 221 -7.69 6.65 41.12
CA PHE A 221 -8.36 6.95 39.87
C PHE A 221 -7.92 8.30 39.30
N PHE A 222 -7.67 9.29 40.15
CA PHE A 222 -7.08 10.57 39.77
C PHE A 222 -5.71 10.40 39.14
N LEU A 223 -4.82 9.63 39.76
CA LEU A 223 -3.47 9.38 39.25
C LEU A 223 -3.50 8.57 37.94
N ILE A 224 -4.32 7.52 37.86
CA ILE A 224 -4.54 6.75 36.63
C ILE A 224 -5.08 7.64 35.51
N SER A 225 -6.02 8.55 35.82
CA SER A 225 -6.55 9.49 34.84
C SER A 225 -5.45 10.40 34.31
N ILE A 226 -4.60 11.00 35.16
CA ILE A 226 -3.46 11.82 34.73
C ILE A 226 -2.53 11.04 33.81
N ILE A 227 -2.15 9.81 34.17
CA ILE A 227 -1.28 8.97 33.34
C ILE A 227 -1.95 8.69 31.99
N SER A 228 -3.24 8.34 32.00
CA SER A 228 -4.00 8.08 30.77
C SER A 228 -4.06 9.32 29.88
N THR A 229 -4.20 10.52 30.46
CA THR A 229 -4.16 11.80 29.76
C THR A 229 -2.81 12.02 29.09
N LEU A 230 -1.71 11.79 29.81
CA LEU A 230 -0.37 11.95 29.25
C LEU A 230 -0.12 10.98 28.09
N VAL A 231 -0.50 9.71 28.25
CA VAL A 231 -0.40 8.69 27.18
C VAL A 231 -1.27 9.10 25.98
N PHE A 232 -2.47 9.60 26.22
CA PHE A 232 -3.36 10.08 25.18
C PHE A 232 -2.79 11.28 24.42
N LEU A 233 -2.26 12.28 25.13
CA LEU A 233 -1.62 13.45 24.52
C LEU A 233 -0.38 13.07 23.70
N ILE A 234 0.48 12.18 24.22
CA ILE A 234 1.63 11.65 23.48
C ILE A 234 1.16 10.96 22.19
N ASN A 235 0.08 10.18 22.27
CA ASN A 235 -0.49 9.52 21.10
C ASN A 235 -1.05 10.51 20.08
N ILE A 236 -1.74 11.56 20.51
CA ILE A 236 -2.20 12.65 19.63
C ILE A 236 -1.01 13.31 18.91
N VAL A 237 0.05 13.66 19.64
CA VAL A 237 1.25 14.26 19.05
C VAL A 237 1.87 13.32 18.03
N ASN A 238 1.95 12.03 18.35
CA ASN A 238 2.44 11.01 17.42
C ASN A 238 1.52 10.83 16.21
N MET A 239 0.20 11.00 16.35
CA MET A 239 -0.74 11.01 15.22
C MET A 239 -0.52 12.21 14.30
N LEU A 240 -0.18 13.38 14.83
CA LEU A 240 0.13 14.55 14.00
C LEU A 240 1.51 14.47 13.33
N ASN A 241 2.42 13.69 13.89
CA ASN A 241 3.78 13.57 13.36
C ASN A 241 3.86 12.61 12.16
N LEU A 242 3.71 13.17 10.96
CA LEU A 242 3.74 12.43 9.70
C LEU A 242 5.01 11.57 9.51
N ARG A 243 6.18 12.08 9.95
CA ARG A 243 7.45 11.32 9.88
C ARG A 243 7.41 10.07 10.74
N TRP A 244 6.83 10.17 11.94
CA TRP A 244 6.66 9.03 12.82
C TRP A 244 5.67 8.03 12.23
N GLN A 245 4.54 8.50 11.70
CA GLN A 245 3.56 7.64 11.02
C GLN A 245 4.17 6.87 9.84
N PHE A 246 4.97 7.53 8.98
CA PHE A 246 5.67 6.84 7.89
C PHE A 246 6.60 5.76 8.43
N LYS A 247 7.40 6.09 9.45
CA LYS A 247 8.31 5.13 10.07
C LYS A 247 7.55 3.91 10.61
N GLN A 248 6.40 4.13 11.24
CA GLN A 248 5.57 3.06 11.78
C GLN A 248 4.97 2.17 10.68
N TYR A 249 4.27 2.75 9.71
CA TYR A 249 3.61 1.94 8.67
C TYR A 249 4.62 1.20 7.80
N ILE A 250 5.75 1.82 7.44
CA ILE A 250 6.83 1.16 6.71
C ILE A 250 7.45 0.03 7.54
N HIS A 251 7.58 0.21 8.86
CA HIS A 251 8.09 -0.83 9.74
C HIS A 251 7.12 -2.01 9.87
N LEU A 252 5.83 -1.74 10.09
CA LEU A 252 4.78 -2.76 10.15
C LEU A 252 4.68 -3.54 8.83
N LEU A 253 4.72 -2.83 7.71
CA LEU A 253 4.69 -3.44 6.38
C LEU A 253 5.89 -4.38 6.15
N ASN A 254 7.09 -4.00 6.60
CA ASN A 254 8.26 -4.91 6.56
C ASN A 254 8.08 -6.15 7.45
N ILE A 255 7.50 -5.98 8.64
CA ILE A 255 7.27 -7.10 9.56
C ILE A 255 6.28 -8.09 8.94
N GLU A 256 5.12 -7.61 8.49
CA GLU A 256 4.07 -8.47 7.92
C GLU A 256 4.55 -9.19 6.65
N LEU A 257 5.29 -8.49 5.76
CA LEU A 257 5.91 -9.11 4.59
C LEU A 257 6.96 -10.15 4.97
N GLY A 258 7.69 -9.96 6.06
CA GLY A 258 8.65 -10.94 6.57
C GLY A 258 7.98 -12.18 7.19
N ILE A 259 6.79 -12.02 7.76
CA ILE A 259 6.03 -13.12 8.39
C ILE A 259 5.36 -14.00 7.32
N LEU A 260 4.84 -13.42 6.25
CA LEU A 260 4.09 -14.11 5.19
C LEU A 260 4.77 -15.40 4.67
N PRO A 261 6.05 -15.38 4.25
CA PRO A 261 6.74 -16.60 3.80
C PRO A 261 6.86 -17.67 4.89
N LEU A 262 6.95 -17.28 6.16
CA LEU A 262 7.06 -18.21 7.29
C LEU A 262 5.74 -18.97 7.52
N ILE A 263 4.61 -18.28 7.38
CA ILE A 263 3.27 -18.86 7.60
C ILE A 263 2.66 -19.50 6.34
N SER A 264 3.19 -19.21 5.15
CA SER A 264 2.72 -19.74 3.85
C SER A 264 2.71 -21.27 3.78
N LYS A 265 3.69 -21.95 4.38
CA LYS A 265 3.87 -23.41 4.22
C LYS A 265 2.81 -24.26 4.91
N VAL A 266 2.00 -23.68 5.80
CA VAL A 266 1.06 -24.41 6.66
C VAL A 266 -0.38 -24.03 6.32
N LYS A 267 -1.17 -24.98 5.82
CA LYS A 267 -2.57 -24.74 5.41
C LYS A 267 -3.46 -24.20 6.54
N ILE A 268 -3.20 -24.59 7.79
CA ILE A 268 -3.98 -24.17 8.97
C ILE A 268 -3.95 -22.65 9.17
N PHE A 269 -2.89 -21.96 8.73
CA PHE A 269 -2.78 -20.50 8.87
C PHE A 269 -3.45 -19.69 7.76
N LYS A 270 -4.25 -20.31 6.88
CA LYS A 270 -4.93 -19.54 5.82
C LYS A 270 -5.67 -18.31 6.35
N PRO A 271 -6.46 -18.37 7.44
CA PRO A 271 -7.14 -17.17 7.97
C PRO A 271 -6.17 -16.07 8.42
N ILE A 272 -5.04 -16.46 9.02
CA ILE A 272 -4.00 -15.51 9.45
C ILE A 272 -3.34 -14.88 8.23
N ARG A 273 -3.07 -15.65 7.17
CA ARG A 273 -2.50 -15.12 5.92
C ARG A 273 -3.42 -14.11 5.26
N VAL A 274 -4.71 -14.43 5.13
CA VAL A 274 -5.71 -13.50 4.58
C VAL A 274 -5.71 -12.20 5.38
N TYR A 275 -5.75 -12.27 6.71
CA TYR A 275 -5.67 -11.10 7.57
C TYR A 275 -4.35 -10.31 7.40
N THR A 276 -3.22 -11.00 7.26
CA THR A 276 -1.92 -10.39 7.00
C THR A 276 -1.90 -9.68 5.64
N TYR A 277 -2.47 -10.27 4.59
CA TYR A 277 -2.62 -9.62 3.28
C TYR A 277 -3.48 -8.36 3.35
N ASP A 278 -4.62 -8.43 4.05
CA ASP A 278 -5.49 -7.26 4.27
C ASP A 278 -4.75 -6.14 5.01
N SER A 279 -3.96 -6.53 6.03
CA SER A 279 -3.12 -5.59 6.79
C SER A 279 -2.05 -4.94 5.92
N ILE A 280 -1.37 -5.72 5.07
CA ILE A 280 -0.36 -5.20 4.13
C ILE A 280 -0.99 -4.25 3.11
N HIS A 281 -2.14 -4.64 2.54
CA HIS A 281 -2.90 -3.79 1.63
C HIS A 281 -3.23 -2.45 2.28
N TYR A 282 -3.78 -2.49 3.49
CA TYR A 282 -4.07 -1.31 4.30
C TYR A 282 -2.83 -0.43 4.54
N TYR A 283 -1.69 -1.02 4.89
CA TYR A 283 -0.45 -0.26 5.12
C TYR A 283 0.09 0.36 3.83
N PHE A 284 0.03 -0.32 2.69
CA PHE A 284 0.39 0.26 1.40
C PHE A 284 -0.49 1.47 1.09
N GLU A 285 -1.82 1.33 1.18
CA GLU A 285 -2.74 2.45 0.94
C GLU A 285 -2.47 3.64 1.86
N CYS A 286 -2.22 3.39 3.16
CA CYS A 286 -1.88 4.45 4.11
C CYS A 286 -0.62 5.21 3.67
N VAL A 287 0.46 4.48 3.34
CA VAL A 287 1.72 5.11 2.94
C VAL A 287 1.55 5.89 1.63
N TYR A 288 0.86 5.35 0.63
CA TYR A 288 0.62 6.05 -0.64
C TYR A 288 -0.22 7.32 -0.47
N GLN A 289 -1.30 7.26 0.33
CA GLN A 289 -2.10 8.46 0.64
C GLN A 289 -1.26 9.53 1.33
N MET A 290 -0.42 9.13 2.29
CA MET A 290 0.49 10.06 2.97
C MET A 290 1.56 10.64 2.02
N LEU A 291 2.04 9.87 1.04
CA LEU A 291 2.96 10.37 0.01
C LEU A 291 2.28 11.44 -0.85
N LEU A 292 1.05 11.20 -1.30
CA LEU A 292 0.25 12.19 -2.04
C LEU A 292 -0.01 13.44 -1.18
N PHE A 293 -0.31 13.27 0.10
CA PHE A 293 -0.45 14.38 1.04
C PHE A 293 0.84 15.20 1.15
N CYS A 294 2.01 14.54 1.25
CA CYS A 294 3.29 15.24 1.24
C CYS A 294 3.47 16.09 -0.02
N LEU A 295 3.12 15.55 -1.19
CA LEU A 295 3.26 16.26 -2.44
C LEU A 295 2.29 17.44 -2.57
N ASN A 296 1.04 17.28 -2.12
CA ASN A 296 0.05 18.36 -2.10
C ASN A 296 0.51 19.53 -1.21
N ASN A 297 1.21 19.24 -0.11
CA ASN A 297 1.67 20.23 0.86
C ASN A 297 3.16 20.60 0.71
N ASN A 298 3.78 20.31 -0.44
CA ASN A 298 5.18 20.65 -0.75
C ASN A 298 6.23 20.11 0.26
N MET A 299 5.96 18.98 0.92
CA MET A 299 6.87 18.33 1.87
C MET A 299 7.87 17.37 1.18
N TYR A 300 8.59 17.88 0.18
CA TYR A 300 9.43 17.06 -0.73
C TYR A 300 10.52 16.25 -0.03
N LYS A 301 11.16 16.78 1.01
CA LYS A 301 12.22 16.06 1.75
C LYS A 301 11.67 14.80 2.43
N LEU A 302 10.50 14.90 3.06
CA LEU A 302 9.87 13.77 3.73
C LEU A 302 9.32 12.77 2.71
N TYR A 303 8.75 13.27 1.61
CA TYR A 303 8.35 12.46 0.46
C TYR A 303 9.52 11.60 -0.03
N LYS A 304 10.64 12.21 -0.44
CA LYS A 304 11.79 11.51 -1.03
C LYS A 304 12.38 10.43 -0.12
N ILE A 305 12.49 10.70 1.18
CA ILE A 305 12.98 9.71 2.16
C ILE A 305 12.01 8.53 2.29
N SER A 306 10.70 8.81 2.25
CA SER A 306 9.67 7.82 2.51
C SER A 306 9.35 6.99 1.27
N SER A 307 9.29 7.61 0.08
CA SER A 307 9.11 6.94 -1.20
C SER A 307 10.26 5.98 -1.49
N ASN A 308 11.51 6.40 -1.32
CA ASN A 308 12.67 5.52 -1.49
C ASN A 308 12.63 4.28 -0.59
N LYS A 309 12.16 4.44 0.66
CA LYS A 309 11.98 3.29 1.56
C LYS A 309 10.86 2.37 1.07
N LEU A 310 9.73 2.93 0.68
CA LEU A 310 8.60 2.17 0.13
C LEU A 310 9.02 1.40 -1.13
N PHE A 311 9.68 2.07 -2.08
CA PHE A 311 10.13 1.48 -3.34
C PHE A 311 11.11 0.33 -3.09
N ASN A 312 12.05 0.48 -2.17
CA ASN A 312 12.94 -0.62 -1.79
C ASN A 312 12.19 -1.83 -1.22
N ILE A 313 11.10 -1.62 -0.50
CA ILE A 313 10.29 -2.72 0.04
C ILE A 313 9.48 -3.38 -1.06
N ILE A 314 8.84 -2.59 -1.93
CA ILE A 314 8.15 -3.12 -3.11
C ILE A 314 9.11 -3.98 -3.93
N LEU A 315 10.30 -3.47 -4.25
CA LEU A 315 11.32 -4.21 -4.97
C LEU A 315 11.76 -5.48 -4.23
N SER A 316 11.81 -5.47 -2.90
CA SER A 316 12.14 -6.68 -2.12
C SER A 316 11.09 -7.80 -2.20
N ILE A 317 9.84 -7.47 -2.57
CA ILE A 317 8.80 -8.48 -2.81
C ILE A 317 9.08 -9.23 -4.12
N TYR A 318 9.56 -8.55 -5.15
CA TYR A 318 9.72 -9.09 -6.52
C TYR A 318 11.14 -9.53 -6.86
N ILE A 319 12.17 -8.91 -6.26
CA ILE A 319 13.58 -9.28 -6.50
C ILE A 319 13.97 -10.44 -5.60
N GLU A 320 14.28 -11.59 -6.21
CA GLU A 320 14.92 -12.71 -5.51
C GLU A 320 16.31 -12.32 -5.02
N LYS A 321 16.43 -11.93 -3.74
CA LYS A 321 17.74 -11.80 -3.10
C LYS A 321 18.15 -13.16 -2.53
N LYS A 322 19.12 -13.82 -3.18
CA LYS A 322 19.79 -15.06 -2.72
C LYS A 322 20.58 -14.95 -1.40
N LYS A 323 20.22 -14.05 -0.48
CA LYS A 323 21.05 -13.68 0.67
C LYS A 323 20.52 -14.15 2.03
N ARG A 324 20.15 -15.45 2.17
CA ARG A 324 20.34 -16.33 3.37
C ARG A 324 19.48 -17.59 3.25
N LEU A 325 19.85 -18.65 3.97
CA LEU A 325 19.15 -19.95 4.06
C LEU A 325 17.68 -19.86 4.57
N TYR A 326 17.25 -18.68 5.07
CA TYR A 326 15.89 -18.39 5.53
C TYR A 326 15.16 -17.32 4.68
N ASP A 327 15.82 -16.71 3.69
CA ASP A 327 15.24 -15.69 2.80
C ASP A 327 14.61 -16.34 1.55
N ASN A 328 13.95 -17.46 1.76
CA ASN A 328 13.37 -18.26 0.68
C ASN A 328 12.10 -17.59 0.14
N TYR A 329 12.28 -16.91 -0.99
CA TYR A 329 11.34 -16.79 -2.10
C TYR A 329 9.98 -16.13 -1.79
N THR A 330 9.97 -14.88 -1.31
CA THR A 330 8.71 -14.12 -1.08
C THR A 330 7.81 -14.17 -2.30
N TYR A 331 8.33 -13.86 -3.50
CA TYR A 331 7.54 -13.86 -4.71
C TYR A 331 6.98 -15.24 -5.08
N ALA A 332 7.86 -16.24 -5.29
CA ALA A 332 7.45 -17.55 -5.78
C ALA A 332 6.60 -18.32 -4.76
N VAL A 333 6.87 -18.15 -3.46
CA VAL A 333 6.08 -18.79 -2.40
C VAL A 333 4.70 -18.14 -2.28
N LEU A 334 4.61 -16.80 -2.31
CA LEU A 334 3.32 -16.12 -2.22
C LEU A 334 2.46 -16.38 -3.45
N ASN A 335 3.04 -16.29 -4.65
CA ASN A 335 2.32 -16.53 -5.89
C ASN A 335 1.84 -17.98 -6.03
N ASN A 336 2.60 -18.97 -5.55
CA ASN A 336 2.23 -20.38 -5.67
C ASN A 336 1.27 -20.86 -4.57
N VAL A 337 1.32 -20.27 -3.38
CA VAL A 337 0.51 -20.72 -2.23
C VAL A 337 -0.79 -19.93 -2.09
N ASP A 338 -0.72 -18.60 -2.16
CA ASP A 338 -1.85 -17.69 -1.93
C ASP A 338 -2.05 -16.80 -3.16
N SER A 339 -2.24 -17.46 -4.32
CA SER A 339 -2.24 -16.80 -5.62
C SER A 339 -3.29 -15.69 -5.76
N GLU A 340 -4.50 -15.87 -5.21
CA GLU A 340 -5.58 -14.89 -5.33
C GLU A 340 -5.33 -13.66 -4.46
N GLU A 341 -4.95 -13.86 -3.20
CA GLU A 341 -4.62 -12.79 -2.27
C GLU A 341 -3.39 -11.99 -2.75
N PHE A 342 -2.39 -12.68 -3.31
CA PHE A 342 -1.22 -12.02 -3.91
C PHE A 342 -1.57 -11.23 -5.19
N LYS A 343 -2.47 -11.74 -6.05
CA LYS A 343 -2.97 -11.01 -7.23
C LYS A 343 -3.66 -9.70 -6.80
N LEU A 344 -4.49 -9.73 -5.76
CA LEU A 344 -5.15 -8.55 -5.23
C LEU A 344 -4.14 -7.53 -4.69
N LEU A 345 -3.16 -7.98 -3.92
CA LEU A 345 -2.08 -7.13 -3.42
C LEU A 345 -1.28 -6.49 -4.57
N ASN A 346 -0.90 -7.26 -5.58
CA ASN A 346 -0.17 -6.75 -6.74
C ASN A 346 -0.98 -5.68 -7.49
N LYS A 347 -2.27 -5.94 -7.74
CA LYS A 347 -3.19 -4.97 -8.36
C LYS A 347 -3.25 -3.66 -7.55
N ALA A 348 -3.29 -3.75 -6.23
CA ALA A 348 -3.30 -2.56 -5.37
C ALA A 348 -1.98 -1.77 -5.43
N ILE A 349 -0.83 -2.45 -5.39
CA ILE A 349 0.50 -1.81 -5.53
C ILE A 349 0.59 -1.09 -6.88
N LEU A 350 0.27 -1.78 -7.98
CA LEU A 350 0.31 -1.21 -9.33
C LEU A 350 -0.62 0.01 -9.46
N ARG A 351 -1.87 -0.11 -9.03
CA ARG A 351 -2.85 1.00 -9.08
C ARG A 351 -2.37 2.23 -8.31
N ASN A 352 -1.84 2.03 -7.11
CA ASN A 352 -1.34 3.13 -6.29
C ASN A 352 -0.09 3.77 -6.89
N GLN A 353 0.82 2.95 -7.46
CA GLN A 353 2.01 3.44 -8.12
C GLN A 353 1.70 4.21 -9.42
N ILE A 354 0.72 3.75 -10.20
CA ILE A 354 0.21 4.47 -11.38
C ILE A 354 -0.37 5.82 -10.95
N SER A 355 -1.19 5.83 -9.89
CA SER A 355 -1.79 7.07 -9.36
C SER A 355 -0.72 8.08 -8.93
N LEU A 356 0.34 7.62 -8.26
CA LEU A 356 1.47 8.46 -7.87
C LEU A 356 2.25 8.99 -9.10
N THR A 357 2.49 8.15 -10.09
CA THR A 357 3.15 8.51 -11.36
C THR A 357 2.37 9.61 -12.09
N LEU A 358 1.05 9.44 -12.22
CA LEU A 358 0.18 10.39 -12.89
C LEU A 358 0.11 11.73 -12.15
N TYR A 359 0.14 11.71 -10.82
CA TYR A 359 0.21 12.92 -10.02
C TYR A 359 1.49 13.71 -10.30
N HIS A 360 2.65 13.05 -10.34
CA HIS A 360 3.91 13.72 -10.72
C HIS A 360 3.88 14.25 -12.15
N CYS A 361 3.25 13.51 -13.06
CA CYS A 361 3.03 13.95 -14.44
C CYS A 361 2.18 15.24 -14.48
N ASP A 362 1.13 15.36 -13.65
CA ASP A 362 0.30 16.59 -13.56
C ASP A 362 1.05 17.77 -12.94
N LYS A 363 1.98 17.52 -12.02
CA LYS A 363 2.82 18.54 -11.37
C LYS A 363 4.10 18.88 -12.14
N TYR A 364 4.29 18.36 -13.36
CA TYR A 364 5.48 18.60 -14.19
C TYR A 364 6.81 18.16 -13.56
N GLN A 365 6.78 17.15 -12.69
CA GLN A 365 7.96 16.63 -11.99
C GLN A 365 8.52 15.41 -12.73
N ILE A 366 9.22 15.64 -13.84
CA ILE A 366 9.68 14.60 -14.77
C ILE A 366 10.64 13.59 -14.11
N GLU A 367 11.59 14.05 -13.29
CA GLU A 367 12.55 13.16 -12.61
C GLU A 367 11.82 12.18 -11.66
N GLU A 368 10.93 12.68 -10.82
CA GLU A 368 10.20 11.84 -9.86
C GLU A 368 9.16 10.94 -10.56
N MET A 369 8.54 11.42 -11.64
CA MET A 369 7.73 10.58 -12.53
C MET A 369 8.55 9.43 -13.11
N THR A 370 9.77 9.72 -13.58
CA THR A 370 10.67 8.70 -14.14
C THR A 370 11.05 7.67 -13.08
N ASN A 371 11.39 8.09 -11.86
CA ASN A 371 11.63 7.17 -10.74
C ASN A 371 10.41 6.28 -10.46
N CYS A 372 9.19 6.82 -10.54
CA CYS A 372 7.98 6.04 -10.33
C CYS A 372 7.75 5.01 -11.46
N ILE A 373 7.98 5.40 -12.71
CA ILE A 373 7.94 4.49 -13.88
C ILE A 373 8.98 3.39 -13.70
N ASP A 374 10.20 3.72 -13.29
CA ASP A 374 11.28 2.75 -13.08
C ASP A 374 10.85 1.66 -12.11
N VAL A 375 10.22 2.02 -10.98
CA VAL A 375 9.71 1.05 -10.00
C VAL A 375 8.64 0.15 -10.61
N ILE A 376 7.72 0.67 -11.43
CA ILE A 376 6.68 -0.13 -12.11
C ILE A 376 7.34 -1.16 -13.05
N PHE A 377 8.38 -0.77 -13.78
CA PHE A 377 9.08 -1.66 -14.70
C PHE A 377 9.97 -2.67 -13.98
N ASP A 378 10.55 -2.28 -12.84
CA ASP A 378 11.42 -3.15 -12.03
C ASP A 378 10.64 -4.24 -11.27
N ILE A 379 9.32 -4.08 -11.05
CA ILE A 379 8.45 -5.14 -10.51
C ILE A 379 7.88 -6.09 -11.56
N TYR A 380 8.42 -6.09 -12.79
CA TYR A 380 7.97 -6.97 -13.87
C TYR A 380 8.03 -8.46 -13.47
N PRO A 381 6.91 -9.20 -13.56
CA PRO A 381 6.79 -10.54 -13.00
C PRO A 381 7.32 -11.62 -13.98
N LYS A 382 8.65 -11.80 -14.05
CA LYS A 382 9.34 -12.70 -15.01
C LYS A 382 8.86 -14.15 -14.95
N GLU A 383 8.89 -14.76 -13.76
CA GLU A 383 8.61 -16.19 -13.52
C GLU A 383 7.19 -16.44 -12.96
N ALA A 384 6.25 -15.56 -13.32
CA ALA A 384 4.92 -15.54 -12.75
C ALA A 384 3.94 -16.51 -13.40
N THR A 385 2.81 -16.70 -12.71
CA THR A 385 1.61 -17.27 -13.33
C THR A 385 1.10 -16.34 -14.44
N ILE A 386 0.47 -16.95 -15.46
CA ILE A 386 -0.17 -16.28 -16.60
C ILE A 386 -1.01 -15.08 -16.14
N ASP A 387 -1.89 -15.31 -15.17
CA ASP A 387 -2.84 -14.32 -14.67
C ASP A 387 -2.14 -13.08 -14.09
N LEU A 388 -1.03 -13.27 -13.37
CA LEU A 388 -0.31 -12.15 -12.74
C LEU A 388 0.43 -11.31 -13.79
N ARG A 389 0.97 -11.95 -14.83
CA ARG A 389 1.53 -11.24 -15.99
C ARG A 389 0.45 -10.44 -16.72
N VAL A 390 -0.75 -11.00 -16.92
CA VAL A 390 -1.89 -10.29 -17.52
C VAL A 390 -2.31 -9.07 -16.69
N ILE A 391 -2.40 -9.20 -15.35
CA ILE A 391 -2.70 -8.06 -14.46
C ILE A 391 -1.66 -6.96 -14.64
N TYR A 392 -0.38 -7.32 -14.64
CA TYR A 392 0.71 -6.37 -14.84
C TYR A 392 0.61 -5.65 -16.19
N LEU A 393 0.46 -6.38 -17.29
CA LEU A 393 0.39 -5.81 -18.64
C LEU A 393 -0.83 -4.90 -18.81
N ASN A 394 -1.99 -5.27 -18.25
CA ASN A 394 -3.17 -4.41 -18.24
C ASN A 394 -2.91 -3.10 -17.47
N SER A 395 -2.18 -3.13 -16.36
CA SER A 395 -1.77 -1.94 -15.63
C SER A 395 -0.77 -1.07 -16.40
N ILE A 396 0.20 -1.67 -17.08
CA ILE A 396 1.12 -0.94 -17.97
C ILE A 396 0.37 -0.26 -19.11
N TYR A 397 -0.61 -0.95 -19.69
CA TYR A 397 -1.48 -0.40 -20.72
C TYR A 397 -2.32 0.77 -20.19
N GLU A 398 -2.94 0.65 -19.02
CA GLU A 398 -3.70 1.73 -18.41
C GLU A 398 -2.81 2.98 -18.20
N LEU A 399 -1.60 2.78 -17.68
CA LEU A 399 -0.63 3.86 -17.52
C LEU A 399 -0.25 4.51 -18.86
N SER A 400 0.05 3.70 -19.88
CA SER A 400 0.47 4.19 -21.19
C SER A 400 -0.62 5.03 -21.84
N MET A 401 -1.88 4.60 -21.75
CA MET A 401 -3.04 5.33 -22.27
C MET A 401 -3.26 6.66 -21.54
N MET A 402 -3.07 6.69 -20.22
CA MET A 402 -3.21 7.91 -19.44
C MET A 402 -2.06 8.90 -19.71
N LEU A 403 -0.83 8.42 -19.91
CA LEU A 403 0.31 9.27 -20.27
C LEU A 403 0.20 9.81 -21.70
N LEU A 404 -0.21 8.98 -22.66
CA LEU A 404 -0.41 9.37 -24.07
C LEU A 404 -1.49 10.45 -24.24
N LYS A 405 -2.43 10.60 -23.28
CA LYS A 405 -3.43 11.68 -23.30
C LYS A 405 -2.88 13.04 -22.86
N LYS A 406 -1.72 13.09 -22.20
CA LYS A 406 -1.20 14.34 -21.59
C LYS A 406 -0.23 15.08 -22.51
N ASP A 407 0.94 14.50 -22.80
CA ASP A 407 1.99 15.12 -23.61
C ASP A 407 3.07 14.09 -24.03
N ILE A 408 3.66 14.26 -25.21
CA ILE A 408 4.70 13.38 -25.79
C ILE A 408 5.99 13.43 -24.97
N ILE A 409 6.39 14.62 -24.51
CA ILE A 409 7.61 14.79 -23.70
C ILE A 409 7.52 13.97 -22.41
N ARG A 410 6.32 13.84 -21.85
CA ARG A 410 6.07 13.07 -20.63
C ARG A 410 5.93 11.57 -20.88
N PHE A 411 5.74 11.18 -22.13
CA PHE A 411 5.62 9.79 -22.55
C PHE A 411 6.97 9.14 -22.89
N GLU A 412 7.98 9.93 -23.26
CA GLU A 412 9.31 9.43 -23.62
C GLU A 412 9.99 8.56 -22.52
N PRO A 413 9.94 8.90 -21.22
CA PRO A 413 10.53 8.05 -20.18
C PRO A 413 9.86 6.67 -20.11
N PHE A 414 8.55 6.60 -20.39
CA PHE A 414 7.81 5.35 -20.47
C PHE A 414 8.29 4.50 -21.66
N LEU A 415 8.41 5.10 -22.85
CA LEU A 415 8.92 4.40 -24.05
C LEU A 415 10.34 3.85 -23.83
N THR A 416 11.21 4.64 -23.21
CA THR A 416 12.59 4.24 -22.90
C THR A 416 12.65 3.01 -21.97
N ARG A 417 11.65 2.84 -21.10
CA ARG A 417 11.54 1.66 -20.23
C ARG A 417 10.84 0.49 -20.92
N LEU A 418 9.88 0.76 -21.80
CA LEU A 418 9.24 -0.26 -22.65
C LEU A 418 10.25 -0.95 -23.57
N GLU A 419 11.25 -0.23 -24.06
CA GLU A 419 12.39 -0.76 -24.83
C GLU A 419 13.20 -1.85 -24.09
N LYS A 420 13.05 -1.96 -22.76
CA LYS A 420 13.82 -2.89 -21.91
C LYS A 420 13.01 -4.10 -21.42
N ILE A 421 11.69 -4.14 -21.65
CA ILE A 421 10.84 -5.28 -21.29
C ILE A 421 11.10 -6.45 -22.27
N ASN A 422 10.73 -7.68 -21.86
CA ASN A 422 10.68 -8.82 -22.76
C ASN A 422 9.94 -8.47 -24.07
N LYS A 423 10.54 -8.84 -25.21
CA LYS A 423 10.07 -8.43 -26.55
C LYS A 423 8.62 -8.86 -26.80
N GLU A 424 8.28 -10.10 -26.44
CA GLU A 424 6.94 -10.68 -26.61
C GLU A 424 5.85 -9.82 -25.98
N ASP A 425 6.02 -9.49 -24.70
CA ASP A 425 5.03 -8.72 -23.95
C ASP A 425 4.96 -7.27 -24.44
N SER A 426 6.10 -6.69 -24.83
CA SER A 426 6.17 -5.29 -25.28
C SER A 426 5.45 -5.05 -26.61
N ILE A 427 5.47 -6.02 -27.54
CA ILE A 427 4.85 -5.88 -28.88
C ILE A 427 3.35 -5.62 -28.76
N SER A 428 2.66 -6.32 -27.87
CA SER A 428 1.23 -6.12 -27.63
C SER A 428 0.90 -4.69 -27.17
N ILE A 429 1.76 -4.12 -26.31
CA ILE A 429 1.63 -2.74 -25.83
C ILE A 429 1.93 -1.76 -26.98
N TYR A 430 2.95 -2.02 -27.80
CA TYR A 430 3.27 -1.20 -28.97
C TYR A 430 2.14 -1.18 -30.01
N GLU A 431 1.54 -2.33 -30.34
CA GLU A 431 0.40 -2.41 -31.27
C GLU A 431 -0.77 -1.52 -30.79
N LEU A 432 -1.09 -1.59 -29.50
CA LEU A 432 -2.13 -0.78 -28.88
C LEU A 432 -1.81 0.72 -28.94
N LEU A 433 -0.56 1.10 -28.64
CA LEU A 433 -0.10 2.49 -28.71
C LEU A 433 -0.18 3.03 -30.14
N LEU A 434 0.27 2.26 -31.13
CA LEU A 434 0.18 2.63 -32.55
C LEU A 434 -1.26 2.81 -32.99
N THR A 435 -2.16 1.89 -32.60
CA THR A 435 -3.59 1.98 -32.90
C THR A 435 -4.21 3.26 -32.34
N GLN A 436 -3.89 3.60 -31.09
CA GLN A 436 -4.45 4.79 -30.43
C GLN A 436 -3.86 6.09 -30.98
N SER A 437 -2.58 6.10 -31.31
CA SER A 437 -1.93 7.22 -31.99
C SER A 437 -2.51 7.47 -33.38
N LEU A 438 -2.84 6.41 -34.14
CA LEU A 438 -3.54 6.51 -35.42
C LEU A 438 -4.94 7.12 -35.28
N LEU A 439 -5.73 6.63 -34.32
CA LEU A 439 -7.09 7.14 -34.08
C LEU A 439 -7.10 8.62 -33.68
N LYS A 440 -6.08 9.08 -32.95
CA LYS A 440 -5.91 10.50 -32.58
C LYS A 440 -5.34 11.36 -33.72
N ASN A 441 -4.87 10.75 -34.80
CA ASN A 441 -4.14 11.42 -35.89
C ASN A 441 -2.92 12.24 -35.41
N ASP A 442 -2.19 11.75 -34.38
CA ASP A 442 -0.97 12.38 -33.86
C ASP A 442 0.30 11.75 -34.46
N ILE A 443 0.85 12.41 -35.49
CA ILE A 443 2.04 11.92 -36.21
C ILE A 443 3.30 11.84 -35.33
N ASN A 444 3.45 12.76 -34.36
CA ASN A 444 4.64 12.80 -33.52
C ASN A 444 4.67 11.61 -32.57
N THR A 445 3.51 11.24 -32.00
CA THR A 445 3.41 10.02 -31.18
C THR A 445 3.69 8.78 -32.01
N ILE A 446 3.12 8.66 -33.22
CA ILE A 446 3.42 7.54 -34.12
C ILE A 446 4.92 7.45 -34.34
N CYS A 447 5.59 8.55 -34.75
CA CYS A 447 7.03 8.55 -34.95
C CYS A 447 7.78 8.01 -33.72
N SER A 448 7.53 8.58 -32.54
CA SER A 448 8.21 8.17 -31.30
C SER A 448 8.00 6.69 -30.94
N VAL A 449 6.77 6.19 -31.06
CA VAL A 449 6.42 4.79 -30.77
C VAL A 449 7.07 3.85 -31.79
N THR A 450 7.07 4.23 -33.08
CA THR A 450 7.66 3.45 -34.18
C THR A 450 9.18 3.33 -34.02
N TYR A 451 9.86 4.45 -33.71
CA TYR A 451 11.31 4.42 -33.45
C TYR A 451 11.65 3.62 -32.18
N SER A 452 10.85 3.75 -31.13
CA SER A 452 11.04 2.99 -29.89
C SER A 452 10.88 1.47 -30.11
N LEU A 453 9.85 1.07 -30.87
CA LEU A 453 9.65 -0.33 -31.28
C LEU A 453 10.87 -0.88 -32.02
N ALA A 454 11.39 -0.13 -33.00
CA ALA A 454 12.58 -0.54 -33.76
C ALA A 454 13.86 -0.58 -32.93
N LYS A 455 14.01 0.32 -31.97
CA LYS A 455 15.18 0.32 -31.09
C LYS A 455 15.22 -0.91 -30.17
N ASN A 456 14.06 -1.39 -29.72
CA ASN A 456 13.93 -2.64 -28.95
C ASN A 456 14.44 -3.86 -29.76
N SER A 457 14.35 -3.84 -31.08
CA SER A 457 14.89 -4.92 -31.92
C SER A 457 16.43 -4.95 -31.95
N THR A 458 17.07 -3.78 -31.94
CA THR A 458 18.52 -3.60 -32.16
C THR A 458 19.40 -3.70 -30.90
N SER A 459 18.84 -3.47 -29.70
CA SER A 459 19.60 -3.18 -28.48
C SER A 459 20.28 -4.36 -27.75
N ASN A 460 20.15 -5.60 -28.23
CA ASN A 460 20.78 -6.79 -27.59
C ASN A 460 21.95 -7.40 -28.38
N GLY A 461 22.60 -6.64 -29.26
CA GLY A 461 23.98 -6.91 -29.66
C GLY A 461 24.97 -6.66 -28.53
N VAL A 462 24.77 -7.27 -27.36
CA VAL A 462 25.79 -7.32 -26.31
C VAL A 462 26.92 -8.19 -26.87
N ASN A 463 28.10 -7.59 -27.03
CA ASN A 463 29.36 -8.26 -27.31
C ASN A 463 29.56 -9.46 -26.36
N ILE A 464 29.15 -10.66 -26.77
CA ILE A 464 29.66 -11.91 -26.21
C ILE A 464 31.00 -12.17 -26.89
N ASN A 465 31.98 -11.33 -26.59
CA ASN A 465 33.37 -11.77 -26.67
C ASN A 465 33.58 -12.67 -25.46
N ASN A 466 33.24 -13.95 -25.58
CA ASN A 466 33.96 -15.06 -24.95
C ASN A 466 33.36 -16.43 -25.36
N ASN A 467 34.14 -17.12 -26.19
CA ASN A 467 34.41 -18.55 -26.20
C ASN A 467 33.27 -19.55 -26.52
N ASN A 468 33.37 -20.09 -27.74
CA ASN A 468 33.25 -21.52 -28.09
C ASN A 468 32.05 -22.30 -27.51
N TYR A 469 30.83 -21.99 -27.95
CA TYR A 469 29.74 -22.97 -28.03
C TYR A 469 28.87 -22.72 -29.27
N PRO A 470 28.35 -23.77 -29.95
CA PRO A 470 27.50 -23.63 -31.12
C PRO A 470 26.08 -23.23 -30.68
N THR A 471 25.87 -21.97 -30.33
CA THR A 471 24.55 -21.41 -29.93
C THR A 471 24.05 -20.31 -30.88
N ASN A 472 24.86 -19.91 -31.86
CA ASN A 472 24.56 -18.80 -32.76
C ASN A 472 23.37 -19.06 -33.71
N SER A 473 23.00 -20.31 -34.04
CA SER A 473 21.89 -20.58 -34.97
C SER A 473 20.50 -20.40 -34.34
N ILE A 474 20.32 -20.79 -33.08
CA ILE A 474 19.01 -20.71 -32.38
C ILE A 474 18.70 -19.27 -31.98
N GLN A 475 19.68 -18.53 -31.47
CA GLN A 475 19.50 -17.11 -31.11
C GLN A 475 19.22 -16.22 -32.34
N ASN A 476 19.83 -16.54 -33.48
CA ASN A 476 19.55 -15.85 -34.74
C ASN A 476 18.13 -16.16 -35.27
N GLY A 477 17.61 -17.38 -35.05
CA GLY A 477 16.24 -17.75 -35.40
C GLY A 477 15.19 -16.94 -34.64
N ILE A 478 15.31 -16.86 -33.31
CA ILE A 478 14.38 -16.12 -32.43
C ILE A 478 14.46 -14.60 -32.70
N ALA A 479 15.66 -14.06 -32.88
CA ALA A 479 15.84 -12.64 -33.21
C ALA A 479 15.16 -12.26 -34.55
N ASN A 480 15.20 -13.17 -35.54
CA ASN A 480 14.53 -12.97 -36.82
C ASN A 480 13.00 -13.04 -36.70
N GLN A 481 12.45 -13.91 -35.84
CA GLN A 481 11.01 -13.98 -35.55
C GLN A 481 10.48 -12.68 -34.94
N TYR A 482 11.22 -12.05 -34.01
CA TYR A 482 10.80 -10.77 -33.46
C TYR A 482 10.87 -9.63 -34.47
N THR A 483 11.89 -9.60 -35.34
CA THR A 483 11.91 -8.60 -36.42
C THR A 483 10.71 -8.78 -37.36
N GLN A 484 10.29 -10.02 -37.61
CA GLN A 484 9.11 -10.31 -38.42
C GLN A 484 7.82 -9.83 -37.74
N LEU A 485 7.63 -10.09 -36.45
CA LEU A 485 6.47 -9.59 -35.68
C LEU A 485 6.41 -8.06 -35.63
N GLU A 486 7.56 -7.41 -35.51
CA GLU A 486 7.67 -5.96 -35.58
C GLU A 486 7.22 -5.43 -36.95
N ILE A 487 7.82 -5.93 -38.04
CA ILE A 487 7.47 -5.51 -39.40
C ILE A 487 5.98 -5.77 -39.64
N PHE A 488 5.47 -6.91 -39.20
CA PHE A 488 4.06 -7.26 -39.32
C PHE A 488 3.16 -6.26 -38.58
N THR A 489 3.50 -5.90 -37.34
CA THR A 489 2.76 -4.89 -36.55
C THR A 489 2.76 -3.52 -37.24
N LEU A 490 3.90 -3.12 -37.80
CA LEU A 490 4.03 -1.87 -38.57
C LEU A 490 3.24 -1.91 -39.88
N LEU A 491 3.19 -3.06 -40.57
CA LEU A 491 2.38 -3.24 -41.77
C LEU A 491 0.88 -3.19 -41.48
N LYS A 492 0.41 -3.79 -40.37
CA LYS A 492 -0.99 -3.64 -39.91
C LYS A 492 -1.33 -2.18 -39.61
N THR A 493 -0.41 -1.48 -38.94
CA THR A 493 -0.51 -0.05 -38.65
C THR A 493 -0.59 0.78 -39.93
N LEU A 494 0.27 0.48 -40.91
CA LEU A 494 0.26 1.14 -42.22
C LEU A 494 -1.07 0.89 -42.95
N LEU A 495 -1.54 -0.36 -43.00
CA LEU A 495 -2.81 -0.71 -43.63
C LEU A 495 -3.97 0.06 -42.99
N LYS A 496 -4.01 0.12 -41.65
CA LYS A 496 -5.05 0.87 -40.94
C LYS A 496 -4.97 2.36 -41.22
N SER A 497 -3.77 2.93 -41.29
CA SER A 497 -3.58 4.34 -41.65
C SER A 497 -4.13 4.66 -43.05
N ILE A 498 -4.02 3.71 -43.99
CA ILE A 498 -4.54 3.85 -45.35
C ILE A 498 -6.06 3.76 -45.36
N GLU A 499 -6.63 2.80 -44.61
CA GLU A 499 -8.09 2.64 -44.45
C GLU A 499 -8.73 3.90 -43.84
N LEU A 500 -8.08 4.49 -42.82
CA LEU A 500 -8.51 5.73 -42.17
C LEU A 500 -8.18 7.01 -42.97
N LEU A 501 -7.52 6.88 -44.12
CA LEU A 501 -7.08 7.99 -44.99
C LEU A 501 -6.11 8.98 -44.30
N SER A 502 -5.35 8.52 -43.31
CA SER A 502 -4.31 9.29 -42.61
C SER A 502 -3.01 9.36 -43.42
N HIS A 503 -3.04 10.09 -44.53
CA HIS A 503 -1.97 10.11 -45.54
C HIS A 503 -0.57 10.42 -45.01
N SER A 504 -0.43 11.39 -44.10
CA SER A 504 0.87 11.79 -43.54
C SER A 504 1.52 10.67 -42.73
N MET A 505 0.71 9.92 -41.97
CA MET A 505 1.14 8.76 -41.19
C MET A 505 1.50 7.59 -42.11
N SER A 506 0.69 7.33 -43.14
CA SER A 506 1.01 6.32 -44.15
C SER A 506 2.35 6.61 -44.80
N GLY A 507 2.57 7.86 -45.22
CA GLY A 507 3.82 8.29 -45.84
C GLY A 507 5.04 8.13 -44.92
N PHE A 508 4.91 8.50 -43.64
CA PHE A 508 5.96 8.26 -42.65
C PHE A 508 6.27 6.76 -42.50
N LEU A 509 5.25 5.92 -42.28
CA LEU A 509 5.43 4.47 -42.08
C LEU A 509 6.05 3.79 -43.30
N ILE A 510 5.67 4.19 -44.52
CA ILE A 510 6.28 3.70 -45.77
C ILE A 510 7.77 4.03 -45.81
N LYS A 511 8.13 5.31 -45.56
CA LYS A 511 9.54 5.72 -45.52
C LYS A 511 10.31 4.92 -44.48
N PHE A 512 9.77 4.83 -43.28
CA PHE A 512 10.36 4.12 -42.15
C PHE A 512 10.62 2.64 -42.46
N LEU A 513 9.62 1.94 -43.00
CA LEU A 513 9.72 0.51 -43.32
C LEU A 513 10.83 0.25 -44.34
N ILE A 514 10.91 1.07 -45.40
CA ILE A 514 11.88 0.88 -46.47
C ILE A 514 13.29 1.33 -46.05
N SER A 515 13.40 2.35 -45.19
CA SER A 515 14.72 2.84 -44.73
C SER A 515 15.35 1.97 -43.64
N ASN A 516 14.55 1.33 -42.79
CA ASN A 516 15.04 0.64 -41.59
C ASN A 516 15.11 -0.89 -41.70
N PHE A 517 14.40 -1.53 -42.64
CA PHE A 517 14.40 -2.99 -42.77
C PHE A 517 15.00 -3.48 -44.09
N LYS A 518 15.63 -4.66 -44.06
CA LYS A 518 16.15 -5.34 -45.25
C LYS A 518 15.01 -5.88 -46.11
N SER A 519 15.21 -5.90 -47.43
CA SER A 519 14.25 -6.41 -48.44
C SER A 519 13.71 -7.79 -48.07
N ASP A 520 14.58 -8.73 -47.73
CA ASP A 520 14.21 -10.14 -47.54
C ASP A 520 13.26 -10.31 -46.35
N LYS A 521 13.47 -9.53 -45.28
CA LYS A 521 12.60 -9.54 -44.10
C LYS A 521 11.24 -8.92 -44.40
N LEU A 522 11.22 -7.85 -45.19
CA LEU A 522 10.00 -7.19 -45.63
C LEU A 522 9.19 -8.11 -46.56
N ILE A 523 9.84 -8.81 -47.49
CA ILE A 523 9.24 -9.80 -48.39
C ILE A 523 8.58 -10.92 -47.58
N LEU A 524 9.31 -11.49 -46.61
CA LEU A 524 8.78 -12.54 -45.74
C LEU A 524 7.57 -12.07 -44.92
N ALA A 525 7.59 -10.85 -44.40
CA ALA A 525 6.45 -10.31 -43.65
C ALA A 525 5.24 -10.04 -44.56
N LEU A 526 5.47 -9.55 -45.78
CA LEU A 526 4.42 -9.29 -46.78
C LEU A 526 3.81 -10.57 -47.35
N SER A 527 4.59 -11.65 -47.50
CA SER A 527 4.06 -12.94 -47.95
C SER A 527 3.16 -13.60 -46.90
N MET A 528 3.35 -13.28 -45.63
CA MET A 528 2.47 -13.68 -44.52
C MET A 528 1.24 -12.77 -44.36
N PHE A 529 1.13 -11.68 -45.14
CA PHE A 529 0.11 -10.64 -44.97
C PHE A 529 -1.16 -10.92 -45.82
N ASN A 530 -1.92 -11.96 -45.48
CA ASN A 530 -3.23 -12.28 -46.08
C ASN A 530 -4.39 -11.87 -45.15
N ILE A 531 -5.64 -11.82 -45.64
CA ILE A 531 -6.82 -11.43 -44.84
C ILE A 531 -6.91 -12.23 -43.54
N GLU A 532 -6.75 -13.55 -43.63
CA GLU A 532 -6.84 -14.44 -42.46
C GLU A 532 -5.79 -14.08 -41.40
N ASN A 533 -4.54 -13.82 -41.78
CA ASN A 533 -3.47 -13.44 -40.87
C ASN A 533 -3.56 -11.98 -40.40
N VAL A 534 -4.18 -11.08 -41.18
CA VAL A 534 -4.31 -9.66 -40.81
C VAL A 534 -5.53 -9.43 -39.92
N VAL A 535 -6.63 -10.15 -40.17
CA VAL A 535 -7.82 -10.17 -39.34
C VAL A 535 -7.57 -10.98 -38.07
N SER A 536 -6.77 -12.06 -38.15
CA SER A 536 -6.21 -12.65 -36.95
C SER A 536 -5.36 -11.60 -36.23
N SER A 537 -5.60 -11.46 -34.94
CA SER A 537 -4.85 -10.52 -34.11
C SER A 537 -3.36 -10.87 -34.17
N VAL A 538 -2.46 -9.95 -33.79
CA VAL A 538 -1.05 -10.33 -33.52
C VAL A 538 -1.00 -11.50 -32.53
N ARG A 539 -2.07 -11.72 -31.75
CA ARG A 539 -2.26 -12.77 -30.75
C ARG A 539 -2.32 -14.18 -31.32
N GLU A 540 -3.08 -14.39 -32.38
CA GLU A 540 -3.19 -15.70 -33.05
C GLU A 540 -1.95 -16.02 -33.90
N ASN A 541 -1.31 -15.00 -34.50
CA ASN A 541 -0.03 -15.17 -35.19
C ASN A 541 1.15 -15.34 -34.23
N GLN A 542 1.07 -14.78 -33.03
CA GLN A 542 2.02 -15.09 -31.96
C GLN A 542 1.88 -16.55 -31.55
N ASP A 543 0.68 -17.12 -31.40
CA ASP A 543 0.52 -18.55 -31.12
C ASP A 543 1.06 -19.48 -32.23
N LEU A 544 0.95 -19.06 -33.50
CA LEU A 544 1.54 -19.76 -34.65
C LEU A 544 3.08 -19.69 -34.70
N ILE A 545 3.70 -18.68 -34.09
CA ILE A 545 5.15 -18.38 -34.18
C ILE A 545 5.89 -18.66 -32.86
N CYS A 546 5.20 -18.51 -31.73
CA CYS A 546 5.62 -18.68 -30.36
C CYS A 546 4.43 -19.26 -29.56
N ASN A 547 4.39 -20.58 -29.32
CA ASN A 547 3.37 -21.29 -28.52
C ASN A 547 3.04 -20.59 -27.16
N ILE A 548 2.12 -19.62 -27.11
CA ILE A 548 1.87 -18.79 -25.92
C ILE A 548 0.36 -18.54 -25.76
N ASP A 549 -0.34 -19.55 -25.20
CA ASP A 549 -1.77 -19.64 -24.80
C ASP A 549 -2.35 -18.51 -23.89
N TYR A 550 -1.67 -17.37 -23.74
CA TYR A 550 -1.90 -16.39 -22.65
C TYR A 550 -2.87 -15.25 -23.03
N GLN A 551 -3.35 -15.19 -24.26
CA GLN A 551 -3.69 -13.91 -24.90
C GLN A 551 -5.19 -13.54 -24.90
N ASN A 552 -6.08 -14.48 -24.55
CA ASN A 552 -7.53 -14.25 -24.51
C ASN A 552 -8.00 -13.34 -23.35
N LYS A 553 -7.11 -12.84 -22.49
CA LYS A 553 -7.44 -12.03 -21.30
C LYS A 553 -6.88 -10.60 -21.30
N ILE A 554 -6.11 -10.21 -22.31
CA ILE A 554 -5.57 -8.84 -22.45
C ILE A 554 -6.56 -8.04 -23.31
N ILE A 555 -6.90 -6.81 -22.88
CA ILE A 555 -7.93 -5.95 -23.49
C ILE A 555 -7.81 -5.93 -25.01
N ASP A 556 -8.89 -6.26 -25.72
CA ASP A 556 -8.97 -6.23 -27.19
C ASP A 556 -8.81 -4.79 -27.68
N GLY A 557 -7.65 -4.48 -28.26
CA GLY A 557 -7.40 -3.19 -28.92
C GLY A 557 -6.64 -3.36 -30.22
N THR A 558 -6.82 -4.51 -30.85
CA THR A 558 -6.26 -4.84 -32.16
C THR A 558 -6.96 -4.04 -33.25
N PHE A 559 -6.30 -3.91 -34.39
CA PHE A 559 -6.89 -3.29 -35.56
C PHE A 559 -8.14 -4.05 -36.05
N HIS A 560 -9.31 -3.42 -35.95
CA HIS A 560 -10.51 -3.91 -36.64
C HIS A 560 -10.51 -3.36 -38.06
N PHE A 561 -10.38 -4.23 -39.06
CA PHE A 561 -10.44 -3.86 -40.47
C PHE A 561 -11.85 -4.08 -41.01
N ASN A 562 -12.34 -3.17 -41.84
CA ASN A 562 -13.54 -3.43 -42.61
C ASN A 562 -13.23 -4.43 -43.74
N SER A 563 -13.89 -5.59 -43.73
CA SER A 563 -13.70 -6.64 -44.74
C SER A 563 -14.00 -6.17 -46.16
N GLU A 564 -14.94 -5.24 -46.34
CA GLU A 564 -15.32 -4.73 -47.66
C GLU A 564 -14.25 -3.83 -48.28
N THR A 565 -13.48 -3.09 -47.45
CA THR A 565 -12.45 -2.15 -47.93
C THR A 565 -11.05 -2.71 -47.82
N PHE A 566 -10.91 -3.93 -47.30
CA PHE A 566 -9.61 -4.56 -47.06
C PHE A 566 -8.81 -4.73 -48.35
N ASP A 567 -9.39 -5.35 -49.38
CA ASP A 567 -8.69 -5.64 -50.64
C ASP A 567 -8.21 -4.36 -51.34
N TYR A 568 -9.06 -3.32 -51.29
CA TYR A 568 -8.71 -2.01 -51.81
C TYR A 568 -7.56 -1.36 -51.01
N SER A 569 -7.65 -1.38 -49.68
CA SER A 569 -6.62 -0.84 -48.79
C SER A 569 -5.28 -1.58 -48.95
N CYS A 570 -5.33 -2.90 -49.11
CA CYS A 570 -4.17 -3.74 -49.33
C CYS A 570 -3.54 -3.46 -50.71
N SER A 571 -4.35 -3.32 -51.75
CA SER A 571 -3.88 -2.92 -53.08
C SER A 571 -3.20 -1.54 -53.06
N ARG A 572 -3.75 -0.60 -52.28
CA ARG A 572 -3.16 0.73 -52.06
C ARG A 572 -1.85 0.69 -51.28
N LEU A 573 -1.76 -0.15 -50.25
CA LEU A 573 -0.53 -0.39 -49.50
C LEU A 573 0.58 -0.91 -50.42
N LYS A 574 0.27 -1.92 -51.24
CA LYS A 574 1.21 -2.51 -52.20
C LYS A 574 1.71 -1.49 -53.21
N PHE A 575 0.81 -0.70 -53.79
CA PHE A 575 1.15 0.37 -54.71
C PHE A 575 2.13 1.38 -54.08
N LEU A 576 1.83 1.85 -52.87
CA LEU A 576 2.67 2.87 -52.25
C LEU A 576 4.05 2.33 -51.83
N LEU A 577 4.13 1.08 -51.34
CA LEU A 577 5.41 0.44 -51.00
C LEU A 577 6.27 0.22 -52.24
N LEU A 578 5.70 -0.36 -53.30
CA LEU A 578 6.42 -0.65 -54.54
C LEU A 578 6.92 0.64 -55.22
N GLY A 579 6.08 1.68 -55.27
CA GLY A 579 6.45 2.98 -55.82
C GLY A 579 7.64 3.62 -55.09
N GLN A 580 7.62 3.59 -53.75
CA GLN A 580 8.73 4.13 -52.95
C GLN A 580 10.02 3.30 -53.11
N GLN A 581 9.93 1.96 -53.21
CA GLN A 581 11.09 1.09 -53.43
C GLN A 581 11.76 1.36 -54.79
N LEU A 582 10.97 1.41 -55.87
CA LEU A 582 11.43 1.72 -57.22
C LEU A 582 12.08 3.10 -57.30
N TYR A 583 11.50 4.08 -56.60
CA TYR A 583 12.03 5.44 -56.59
C TYR A 583 13.38 5.54 -55.87
N ILE A 584 13.52 4.92 -54.68
CA ILE A 584 14.79 4.87 -53.96
C ILE A 584 15.88 4.19 -54.79
N ASN A 585 15.54 3.11 -55.50
CA ASN A 585 16.48 2.43 -56.38
C ASN A 585 16.88 3.30 -57.57
N ARG A 586 15.92 3.97 -58.23
CA ARG A 586 16.18 4.91 -59.34
C ARG A 586 17.11 6.05 -58.91
N MET A 587 16.93 6.56 -57.70
CA MET A 587 17.71 7.68 -57.17
C MET A 587 19.02 7.24 -56.48
N ASN A 588 19.33 5.94 -56.43
CA ASN A 588 20.48 5.39 -55.70
C ASN A 588 20.54 5.83 -54.22
N LEU A 589 19.39 6.07 -53.58
CA LEU A 589 19.30 6.56 -52.21
C LEU A 589 19.41 5.43 -51.17
N GLN A 590 20.23 4.40 -51.43
CA GLN A 590 20.28 3.21 -50.57
C GLN A 590 20.91 3.52 -49.21
N PRO A 591 20.17 3.36 -48.10
CA PRO A 591 20.79 3.29 -46.79
C PRO A 591 21.39 1.89 -46.66
N ASN A 592 22.72 1.76 -46.78
CA ASN A 592 23.53 0.55 -46.53
C ASN A 592 23.84 -0.41 -47.71
N ASN A 593 23.89 0.03 -48.98
CA ASN A 593 24.45 -0.75 -50.11
C ASN A 593 23.84 -2.16 -50.34
N ASN A 594 22.64 -2.45 -49.84
CA ASN A 594 21.97 -3.71 -50.14
C ASN A 594 20.99 -3.47 -51.31
N PRO A 595 21.08 -4.23 -52.41
CA PRO A 595 20.09 -4.15 -53.46
C PRO A 595 18.72 -4.49 -52.88
N VAL A 596 17.75 -3.58 -53.05
CA VAL A 596 16.36 -3.86 -52.72
C VAL A 596 15.89 -4.90 -53.74
N GLU A 597 15.88 -6.19 -53.35
CA GLU A 597 15.13 -7.18 -54.12
C GLU A 597 13.68 -6.71 -54.17
N PHE A 598 13.17 -6.54 -55.39
CA PHE A 598 11.82 -6.04 -55.61
C PHE A 598 10.82 -7.01 -55.02
N VAL A 599 9.97 -6.51 -54.13
CA VAL A 599 8.81 -7.30 -53.71
C VAL A 599 7.86 -7.32 -54.89
N ASN A 600 7.68 -8.49 -55.51
CA ASN A 600 6.69 -8.66 -56.57
C ASN A 600 5.29 -8.61 -55.95
N LEU A 601 4.77 -7.40 -55.76
CA LEU A 601 3.48 -7.14 -55.16
C LEU A 601 2.45 -7.02 -56.26
N ALA A 602 1.80 -8.13 -56.62
CA ALA A 602 0.64 -8.10 -57.49
C ALA A 602 -0.44 -7.17 -56.89
N VAL A 603 -0.69 -6.06 -57.59
CA VAL A 603 -1.81 -5.14 -57.33
C VAL A 603 -3.01 -5.67 -58.12
N ASN A 604 -4.22 -5.57 -57.57
CA ASN A 604 -5.39 -6.04 -58.30
C ASN A 604 -5.70 -5.09 -59.47
N GLU A 605 -5.79 -5.63 -60.68
CA GLU A 605 -6.00 -4.91 -61.95
C GLU A 605 -7.24 -4.00 -61.88
N SER A 606 -8.30 -4.47 -61.22
CA SER A 606 -9.57 -3.75 -61.09
C SER A 606 -9.47 -2.41 -60.36
N TYR A 607 -8.43 -2.22 -59.55
CA TYR A 607 -8.26 -1.02 -58.73
C TYR A 607 -7.16 -0.07 -59.23
N CYS A 608 -6.35 -0.48 -60.21
CA CYS A 608 -5.15 0.25 -60.61
C CYS A 608 -5.42 1.70 -61.06
N GLU A 609 -6.42 1.93 -61.93
CA GLU A 609 -6.74 3.29 -62.39
C GLU A 609 -7.29 4.17 -61.27
N HIS A 610 -8.23 3.62 -60.48
CA HIS A 610 -8.85 4.33 -59.37
C HIS A 610 -7.84 4.67 -58.26
N LEU A 611 -6.91 3.76 -57.95
CA LEU A 611 -5.83 3.99 -56.99
C LEU A 611 -4.91 5.10 -57.47
N PHE A 612 -4.54 5.09 -58.76
CA PHE A 612 -3.64 6.08 -59.33
C PHE A 612 -4.24 7.49 -59.25
N GLU A 613 -5.51 7.64 -59.59
CA GLU A 613 -6.21 8.92 -59.51
C GLU A 613 -6.39 9.38 -58.05
N GLY A 614 -6.81 8.48 -57.16
CA GLY A 614 -7.00 8.78 -55.74
C GLY A 614 -5.70 9.18 -55.01
N ILE A 615 -4.57 8.59 -55.39
CA ILE A 615 -3.25 8.94 -54.84
C ILE A 615 -2.75 10.25 -55.46
N LYS A 616 -2.90 10.44 -56.78
CA LYS A 616 -2.50 11.67 -57.46
C LYS A 616 -3.19 12.90 -56.87
N ASN A 617 -4.48 12.77 -56.52
CA ASN A 617 -5.27 13.84 -55.90
C ASN A 617 -4.82 14.19 -54.47
N ASN A 618 -4.10 13.29 -53.78
CA ASN A 618 -3.66 13.48 -52.39
C ASN A 618 -2.13 13.44 -52.23
N LYS A 619 -1.36 13.54 -53.32
CA LYS A 619 0.09 13.31 -53.34
C LYS A 619 0.87 14.13 -52.32
N GLU A 620 0.51 15.40 -52.13
CA GLU A 620 1.20 16.32 -51.22
C GLU A 620 1.03 15.90 -49.75
N LYS A 621 -0.13 15.31 -49.40
CA LYS A 621 -0.45 14.92 -48.02
C LYS A 621 0.36 13.72 -47.52
N TYR A 622 0.86 12.89 -48.44
CA TYR A 622 1.69 11.75 -48.09
C TYR A 622 3.14 12.15 -47.76
N GLY A 623 3.62 13.27 -48.30
CA GLY A 623 5.03 13.66 -48.15
C GLY A 623 6.02 12.67 -48.79
N LEU A 624 5.58 11.83 -49.73
CA LEU A 624 6.44 10.88 -50.47
C LEU A 624 6.94 11.55 -51.76
N GLU A 625 8.25 11.70 -51.90
CA GLU A 625 8.84 12.46 -53.02
C GLU A 625 8.53 11.87 -54.40
N PHE A 626 8.43 10.53 -54.51
CA PHE A 626 8.14 9.88 -55.79
C PHE A 626 6.77 10.26 -56.36
N LEU A 627 5.82 10.67 -55.51
CA LEU A 627 4.50 11.12 -55.96
C LEU A 627 4.56 12.52 -56.61
N ASN A 628 5.63 13.28 -56.36
CA ASN A 628 5.84 14.61 -56.93
C ASN A 628 6.65 14.57 -58.24
N ASP A 629 7.40 13.50 -58.51
CA ASP A 629 8.07 13.27 -59.79
C ASP A 629 7.08 12.73 -60.83
N ASN A 630 6.48 13.62 -61.61
CA ASN A 630 5.52 13.26 -62.66
C ASN A 630 6.12 12.30 -63.71
N SER A 631 7.43 12.41 -64.00
CA SER A 631 8.11 11.54 -64.97
C SER A 631 8.22 10.11 -64.46
N PHE A 632 8.53 9.97 -63.16
CA PHE A 632 8.55 8.68 -62.48
C PHE A 632 7.15 8.09 -62.40
N LEU A 633 6.16 8.88 -61.99
CA LEU A 633 4.80 8.44 -61.76
C LEU A 633 4.17 7.84 -63.04
N GLN A 634 4.42 8.47 -64.21
CA GLN A 634 3.92 7.98 -65.49
C GLN A 634 4.57 6.65 -65.88
N ARG A 635 5.90 6.54 -65.74
CA ARG A 635 6.62 5.27 -65.96
C ARG A 635 6.21 4.19 -64.96
N TYR A 636 5.92 4.56 -63.72
CA TYR A 636 5.43 3.64 -62.70
C TYR A 636 4.05 3.08 -63.05
N LYS A 637 3.16 3.90 -63.62
CA LYS A 637 1.87 3.44 -64.17
C LYS A 637 2.08 2.39 -65.27
N GLU A 638 3.02 2.63 -66.18
CA GLU A 638 3.34 1.69 -67.27
C GLU A 638 3.90 0.36 -66.73
N ILE A 639 4.81 0.42 -65.74
CA ILE A 639 5.36 -0.78 -65.09
C ILE A 639 4.25 -1.59 -64.42
N LEU A 640 3.32 -0.94 -63.72
CA LEU A 640 2.20 -1.61 -63.08
C LEU A 640 1.30 -2.30 -64.12
N LEU A 641 0.97 -1.61 -65.21
CA LEU A 641 0.15 -2.17 -66.30
C LEU A 641 0.84 -3.31 -67.07
N GLN A 642 2.17 -3.37 -67.07
CA GLN A 642 2.95 -4.45 -67.69
C GLN A 642 3.18 -5.65 -66.75
N SER A 643 3.02 -5.45 -65.44
CA SER A 643 3.18 -6.49 -64.41
C SER A 643 1.89 -7.24 -64.07
N LEU A 644 0.76 -6.74 -64.58
CA LEU A 644 -0.56 -7.38 -64.62
C LEU A 644 -0.63 -8.28 -65.86
#